data_AF-A0A9X3FB25-F1
#
_entry.id   AF-A0A9X3FB25-F1
#
_cell.length_a   1.000
_cell.length_b   1.000
_cell.length_c   1.000
_cell.angle_alpha   90.00
_cell.angle_beta   90.00
_cell.angle_gamma   90.00
#
_symmetry.space_group_name_H-M   'P 1'
#
loop_
_entity.id
_entity.type
_entity.pdbx_description
1 polymer ?
#
loop_
_entity_poly.entity_id
_entity_poly.type
_entity_poly.pdbx_seq_one_letter_code
_entity_poly.pdbx_strand_id
1 'polypeptide(L)'
;MKKIIYIMLAVFLLANTACDKNFLDVQAPSSVDDDFVFASTEEAEKVLAGIYDLWHDLDKRLFYVHEVTGSDSECHPENYASQGRHIPEGLFASEFPITDGDCTGTWKECYTIINRCNVMIEAFEQNEEYQAAVATGTANNWTQLYGEAVVARGTCYKLLIRYFGDVPYFDYPIRTTAQTDSLGLSSRDLVYDSEIAALKNAVPLMYRLGEKGTTAEKFSGTYGDYLIARLAFDAAGYQLRRTDFDYGNVALEQWGVDNATWQAKYVRRSDWQTYMNTAKEYYLKVVNNPGSAYLIESDERGEGFDNPFQRNFQYLMDLQISPESLFECGYTRGQNSDWPYSFGRPSGGGGSNAYPCKNYGQGRIYASYYYGDFIDGDKRRDVTACVTANSGAASEKMINFTPGSREKGGLAINKFDEARFASPYTTKQRQSGMNWQQVRMGDVMLDLAYAAAATGDVATAKTYFTKVRSRAFSEADQAEKVTGYINPLSGQDLLDAIAFERKLELGGEGKTRWDMTLYGTMPKRIVELRNRQIAMVEGLEDDGYYTFPETGLTISNYVWTKYVKMSDIDESLPLLTTETPVGLSKDDPKYPVLVPGWRGTSDLWTDYIAKLTSDAVNLAIEGLYEYIDPAGPKAAALEADGYVKTDWGANIVANKSQYTEDIFKGYPDSYYTSGQPPRYVRAIPFETLANSNGLITQGYGHASE
;
A
#
# COMPACT_ATOMS: atom_id res chain seq x y z
N MET A 1 -73.63 4.13 31.45
CA MET A 1 -73.12 2.84 31.97
C MET A 1 -72.26 2.06 30.97
N LYS A 2 -72.46 2.13 29.63
CA LYS A 2 -71.55 1.45 28.68
C LYS A 2 -70.16 2.10 28.52
N LYS A 3 -69.98 3.39 28.81
CA LYS A 3 -68.68 4.09 28.68
C LYS A 3 -67.75 3.95 29.91
N ILE A 4 -68.26 3.56 31.07
CA ILE A 4 -67.46 3.33 32.29
C ILE A 4 -66.84 1.92 32.31
N ILE A 5 -67.49 0.95 31.65
CA ILE A 5 -66.98 -0.42 31.51
C ILE A 5 -65.72 -0.46 30.62
N TYR A 6 -65.65 0.34 29.56
CA TYR A 6 -64.46 0.40 28.70
C TYR A 6 -63.25 1.08 29.37
N ILE A 7 -63.48 2.01 30.30
CA ILE A 7 -62.40 2.65 31.07
C ILE A 7 -61.87 1.69 32.15
N MET A 8 -62.75 0.90 32.80
CA MET A 8 -62.30 -0.12 33.76
C MET A 8 -61.61 -1.32 33.08
N LEU A 9 -62.00 -1.72 31.87
CA LEU A 9 -61.26 -2.73 31.10
C LEU A 9 -59.89 -2.23 30.61
N ALA A 10 -59.77 -0.95 30.24
CA ALA A 10 -58.49 -0.36 29.84
C ALA A 10 -57.50 -0.24 31.04
N VAL A 11 -58.01 0.02 32.25
CA VAL A 11 -57.19 0.08 33.47
C VAL A 11 -56.80 -1.32 33.98
N PHE A 12 -57.63 -2.35 33.77
CA PHE A 12 -57.28 -3.74 34.11
C PHE A 12 -56.29 -4.39 33.11
N LEU A 13 -56.26 -3.91 31.86
CA LEU A 13 -55.24 -4.24 30.86
C LEU A 13 -53.88 -3.55 31.11
N LEU A 14 -53.87 -2.46 31.89
CA LEU A 14 -52.64 -1.75 32.29
C LEU A 14 -52.06 -2.23 33.63
N ALA A 15 -52.82 -2.99 34.44
CA ALA A 15 -52.39 -3.49 35.75
C ALA A 15 -51.74 -4.89 35.74
N ASN A 16 -51.63 -5.56 34.58
CA ASN A 16 -50.86 -6.80 34.40
C ASN A 16 -49.52 -6.58 33.66
N THR A 17 -49.04 -5.34 33.59
CA THR A 17 -47.65 -5.03 33.20
C THR A 17 -46.78 -4.75 34.43
N ALA A 18 -47.15 -5.36 35.57
CA ALA A 18 -46.26 -5.42 36.73
C ALA A 18 -45.02 -6.21 36.32
N CYS A 19 -43.90 -5.49 36.27
CA CYS A 19 -42.55 -5.95 36.01
C CYS A 19 -42.35 -7.44 36.29
N ASP A 20 -42.25 -8.24 35.22
CA ASP A 20 -41.36 -9.39 35.27
C ASP A 20 -39.96 -8.85 35.65
N LYS A 21 -39.25 -9.64 36.45
CA LYS A 21 -37.97 -9.32 37.10
C LYS A 21 -36.81 -8.98 36.14
N ASN A 22 -37.08 -8.73 34.86
CA ASN A 22 -36.12 -8.44 33.80
C ASN A 22 -35.81 -6.93 33.65
N PHE A 23 -36.36 -6.04 34.49
CA PHE A 23 -35.97 -4.62 34.52
C PHE A 23 -34.59 -4.37 35.18
N LEU A 24 -34.01 -5.39 35.83
CA LEU A 24 -32.65 -5.34 36.35
C LEU A 24 -31.63 -6.13 35.52
N ASP A 25 -32.08 -6.80 34.44
CA ASP A 25 -31.20 -7.40 33.43
C ASP A 25 -31.32 -6.61 32.13
N VAL A 26 -30.82 -5.38 32.16
CA VAL A 26 -30.49 -4.67 30.92
C VAL A 26 -29.21 -5.31 30.40
N GLN A 27 -29.34 -6.34 29.57
CA GLN A 27 -28.25 -6.84 28.73
C GLN A 27 -27.74 -5.65 27.90
N ALA A 28 -26.44 -5.35 28.05
CA ALA A 28 -25.81 -4.28 27.29
C ALA A 28 -26.00 -4.54 25.78
N PRO A 29 -26.12 -3.52 24.92
CA PRO A 29 -26.18 -3.71 23.47
C PRO A 29 -24.95 -4.43 22.86
N SER A 30 -23.96 -4.77 23.68
CA SER A 30 -22.74 -5.50 23.37
C SER A 30 -22.76 -6.99 23.76
N SER A 31 -23.82 -7.50 24.38
CA SER A 31 -23.95 -8.95 24.58
C SER A 31 -24.52 -9.57 23.32
N VAL A 32 -23.60 -9.93 22.44
CA VAL A 32 -23.86 -11.05 21.53
C VAL A 32 -24.17 -12.24 22.45
N ASP A 33 -25.34 -12.85 22.30
CA ASP A 33 -25.61 -14.11 23.01
C ASP A 33 -24.69 -15.16 22.39
N ASP A 34 -23.54 -15.38 23.04
CA ASP A 34 -22.45 -16.25 22.56
C ASP A 34 -23.00 -17.63 22.17
N ASP A 35 -24.02 -18.13 22.89
CA ASP A 35 -24.67 -19.42 22.63
C ASP A 35 -25.48 -19.44 21.31
N PHE A 36 -26.08 -18.31 20.91
CA PHE A 36 -26.89 -18.22 19.69
C PHE A 36 -26.03 -17.99 18.44
N VAL A 37 -25.00 -17.15 18.53
CA VAL A 37 -24.21 -16.71 17.38
C VAL A 37 -23.18 -17.74 16.92
N PHE A 38 -22.74 -18.64 17.82
CA PHE A 38 -21.84 -19.74 17.47
C PHE A 38 -22.54 -21.09 17.30
N ALA A 39 -23.87 -21.07 17.10
CA ALA A 39 -24.68 -22.28 16.90
C ALA A 39 -24.45 -22.96 15.54
N SER A 40 -23.99 -22.24 14.51
CA SER A 40 -23.63 -22.80 13.21
C SER A 40 -22.52 -22.00 12.52
N THR A 41 -21.91 -22.59 11.49
CA THR A 41 -20.88 -21.91 10.68
C THR A 41 -21.41 -20.67 9.96
N GLU A 42 -22.68 -20.68 9.54
CA GLU A 42 -23.30 -19.52 8.86
C GLU A 42 -23.49 -18.31 9.78
N GLU A 43 -23.81 -18.51 11.06
CA GLU A 43 -23.92 -17.41 12.01
C GLU A 43 -22.52 -16.88 12.40
N ALA A 44 -21.56 -17.78 12.58
CA ALA A 44 -20.16 -17.42 12.81
C ALA A 44 -19.55 -16.62 11.63
N GLU A 45 -19.89 -16.97 10.39
CA GLU A 45 -19.50 -16.22 9.18
C GLU A 45 -19.99 -14.77 9.20
N LYS A 46 -21.18 -14.48 9.77
CA LYS A 46 -21.69 -13.10 9.88
C LYS A 46 -20.88 -12.26 10.85
N VAL A 47 -20.39 -12.86 11.95
CA VAL A 47 -19.49 -12.18 12.88
C VAL A 47 -18.18 -11.83 12.18
N LEU A 48 -17.63 -12.79 11.42
CA LEU A 48 -16.41 -12.60 10.66
C LEU A 48 -16.56 -11.53 9.57
N ALA A 49 -17.71 -11.48 8.89
CA ALA A 49 -18.01 -10.40 7.95
C ALA A 49 -17.94 -9.01 8.62
N GLY A 50 -18.35 -8.91 9.89
CA GLY A 50 -18.17 -7.68 10.69
C GLY A 50 -16.72 -7.36 11.06
N ILE A 51 -15.82 -8.35 11.05
CA ILE A 51 -14.36 -8.13 11.17
C ILE A 51 -13.80 -7.61 9.83
N TYR A 52 -14.19 -8.23 8.71
CA TYR A 52 -13.79 -7.77 7.37
C TYR A 52 -14.23 -6.33 7.07
N ASP A 53 -15.43 -5.94 7.49
CA ASP A 53 -15.94 -4.58 7.29
C ASP A 53 -15.09 -3.54 8.03
N LEU A 54 -14.73 -3.82 9.29
CA LEU A 54 -13.78 -2.97 10.05
C LEU A 54 -12.39 -2.95 9.40
N TRP A 55 -11.91 -4.09 8.92
CA TRP A 55 -10.62 -4.21 8.26
C TRP A 55 -10.55 -3.36 6.98
N HIS A 56 -11.60 -3.37 6.16
CA HIS A 56 -11.66 -2.60 4.91
C HIS A 56 -11.52 -1.09 5.12
N ASP A 57 -12.14 -0.55 6.18
CA ASP A 57 -12.04 0.87 6.51
C ASP A 57 -10.70 1.21 7.16
N LEU A 58 -10.20 0.35 8.05
CA LEU A 58 -8.89 0.47 8.69
C LEU A 58 -7.75 0.54 7.66
N ASP A 59 -7.68 -0.46 6.78
CA ASP A 59 -6.59 -0.60 5.81
C ASP A 59 -6.54 0.55 4.80
N LYS A 60 -7.69 0.93 4.24
CA LYS A 60 -7.81 2.09 3.34
C LYS A 60 -7.32 3.38 4.00
N ARG A 61 -7.69 3.61 5.26
CA ARG A 61 -7.27 4.79 6.02
C ARG A 61 -5.75 4.76 6.28
N LEU A 62 -5.21 3.61 6.66
CA LEU A 62 -3.76 3.44 6.85
C LEU A 62 -2.98 3.68 5.57
N PHE A 63 -3.44 3.12 4.45
CA PHE A 63 -2.77 3.30 3.17
C PHE A 63 -2.69 4.78 2.78
N TYR A 64 -3.82 5.49 2.89
CA TYR A 64 -3.92 6.91 2.59
C TYR A 64 -2.95 7.74 3.44
N VAL A 65 -2.99 7.56 4.76
CA VAL A 65 -2.35 8.51 5.69
C VAL A 65 -0.89 8.12 5.94
N HIS A 66 -0.50 6.85 5.77
CA HIS A 66 0.76 6.36 6.33
C HIS A 66 1.59 5.42 5.46
N GLU A 67 1.01 4.68 4.52
CA GLU A 67 1.76 3.67 3.75
C GLU A 67 2.22 4.16 2.39
N VAL A 68 1.36 4.88 1.66
CA VAL A 68 1.65 5.23 0.27
C VAL A 68 2.83 6.20 0.11
N THR A 69 3.17 6.99 1.14
CA THR A 69 4.28 7.96 1.10
C THR A 69 5.34 7.73 2.18
N GLY A 70 6.44 8.47 2.10
CA GLY A 70 7.53 8.40 3.09
C GLY A 70 8.57 7.34 2.76
N SER A 71 8.83 7.14 1.47
CA SER A 71 9.91 6.30 0.95
C SER A 71 10.82 7.12 0.02
N ASP A 72 11.77 6.46 -0.63
CA ASP A 72 12.61 7.03 -1.69
C ASP A 72 12.09 6.77 -3.13
N SER A 73 10.84 6.34 -3.26
CA SER A 73 10.10 6.28 -4.53
C SER A 73 8.82 7.12 -4.49
N GLU A 74 8.13 7.17 -3.34
CA GLU A 74 6.83 7.81 -3.20
C GLU A 74 6.83 9.02 -2.25
N CYS A 75 6.06 10.04 -2.61
CA CYS A 75 5.88 11.28 -1.85
C CYS A 75 4.42 11.78 -1.89
N HIS A 76 4.13 12.82 -1.11
CA HIS A 76 2.84 13.52 -1.13
C HIS A 76 2.84 14.71 -2.11
N PRO A 77 1.71 15.03 -2.79
CA PRO A 77 1.64 16.10 -3.79
C PRO A 77 1.71 17.52 -3.24
N GLU A 78 1.32 17.75 -2.00
CA GLU A 78 1.19 19.09 -1.42
C GLU A 78 2.50 19.55 -0.77
N ASN A 79 2.67 20.87 -0.67
CA ASN A 79 3.85 21.44 -0.01
C ASN A 79 3.92 21.00 1.45
N TYR A 80 5.14 20.88 2.00
CA TYR A 80 5.38 20.42 3.37
C TYR A 80 4.50 21.12 4.42
N ALA A 81 4.34 22.45 4.33
CA ALA A 81 3.52 23.22 5.28
C ALA A 81 2.02 22.87 5.23
N SER A 82 1.56 22.26 4.14
CA SER A 82 0.19 21.80 3.92
C SER A 82 0.03 20.29 4.15
N GLN A 83 1.11 19.55 4.46
CA GLN A 83 1.10 18.10 4.64
C GLN A 83 0.49 17.63 5.97
N GLY A 84 -0.43 18.38 6.59
CA GLY A 84 -1.00 18.10 7.92
C GLY A 84 -1.40 16.65 8.21
N ARG A 85 -1.73 15.87 7.18
CA ARG A 85 -2.10 14.44 7.25
C ARG A 85 -0.96 13.46 6.96
N HIS A 86 0.09 13.89 6.24
CA HIS A 86 1.18 13.04 5.72
C HIS A 86 2.55 13.39 6.31
N ILE A 87 2.59 14.22 7.36
CA ILE A 87 3.83 14.65 8.05
C ILE A 87 4.77 13.51 8.50
N PRO A 88 4.32 12.27 8.72
CA PRO A 88 5.22 11.13 8.88
C PRO A 88 6.21 10.89 7.73
N GLU A 89 5.91 11.37 6.52
CA GLU A 89 6.86 11.47 5.40
C GLU A 89 8.03 12.38 5.76
N GLY A 90 7.75 13.49 6.44
CA GLY A 90 8.73 14.43 6.96
C GLY A 90 9.32 14.08 8.33
N LEU A 91 9.25 12.82 8.79
CA LEU A 91 9.89 12.32 10.03
C LEU A 91 9.81 13.23 11.27
N PHE A 92 8.61 13.67 11.65
CA PHE A 92 8.34 14.46 12.87
C PHE A 92 9.24 15.70 13.05
N ALA A 93 9.47 16.49 11.99
CA ALA A 93 10.09 17.82 12.13
C ALA A 93 9.22 18.78 12.99
N SER A 94 7.92 18.50 13.09
CA SER A 94 6.98 19.07 14.05
C SER A 94 6.15 17.95 14.69
N GLU A 95 5.85 18.07 15.98
CA GLU A 95 5.02 17.10 16.71
C GLU A 95 3.56 17.10 16.23
N PHE A 96 2.92 15.94 16.34
CA PHE A 96 1.48 15.78 16.11
C PHE A 96 0.72 15.93 17.43
N PRO A 97 -0.52 16.42 17.38
CA PRO A 97 -1.45 16.18 18.47
C PRO A 97 -1.55 14.67 18.71
N ILE A 98 -1.38 14.25 19.97
CA ILE A 98 -1.63 12.87 20.41
C ILE A 98 -3.09 12.43 20.15
N THR A 99 -3.97 13.40 19.91
CA THR A 99 -5.38 13.23 19.56
C THR A 99 -5.63 13.17 18.04
N ASP A 100 -4.60 12.95 17.23
CA ASP A 100 -4.76 12.75 15.79
C ASP A 100 -5.80 11.65 15.48
N GLY A 101 -6.85 12.02 14.73
CA GLY A 101 -8.03 11.18 14.50
C GLY A 101 -7.71 9.87 13.79
N ASP A 102 -6.73 9.88 12.88
CA ASP A 102 -6.34 8.69 12.14
C ASP A 102 -5.53 7.75 13.04
N CYS A 103 -4.62 8.27 13.87
CA CYS A 103 -3.89 7.44 14.82
C CYS A 103 -4.82 6.79 15.87
N THR A 104 -5.72 7.58 16.45
CA THR A 104 -6.69 7.10 17.45
C THR A 104 -7.68 6.09 16.86
N GLY A 105 -8.16 6.32 15.63
CA GLY A 105 -9.00 5.39 14.88
C GLY A 105 -8.31 4.03 14.64
N THR A 106 -7.05 4.04 14.17
CA THR A 106 -6.28 2.80 13.90
C THR A 106 -6.13 1.95 15.12
N TRP A 107 -5.72 2.56 16.22
CA TRP A 107 -5.53 1.87 17.49
C TRP A 107 -6.83 1.21 17.94
N LYS A 108 -7.92 1.97 17.98
CA LYS A 108 -9.24 1.50 18.41
C LYS A 108 -9.77 0.36 17.53
N GLU A 109 -9.70 0.49 16.21
CA GLU A 109 -10.20 -0.50 15.28
C GLU A 109 -9.42 -1.80 15.37
N CYS A 110 -8.08 -1.73 15.46
CA CYS A 110 -7.24 -2.91 15.66
C CYS A 110 -7.64 -3.68 16.93
N TYR A 111 -7.76 -3.00 18.08
CA TYR A 111 -8.17 -3.65 19.33
C TYR A 111 -9.62 -4.14 19.32
N THR A 112 -10.50 -3.48 18.57
CA THR A 112 -11.88 -3.96 18.36
C THR A 112 -11.89 -5.27 17.59
N ILE A 113 -11.12 -5.36 16.50
CA ILE A 113 -10.97 -6.59 15.72
C ILE A 113 -10.34 -7.68 16.57
N ILE A 114 -9.23 -7.39 17.28
CA ILE A 114 -8.56 -8.34 18.17
C ILE A 114 -9.52 -8.93 19.20
N ASN A 115 -10.31 -8.09 19.88
CA ASN A 115 -11.24 -8.58 20.89
C ASN A 115 -12.33 -9.48 20.28
N ARG A 116 -12.88 -9.11 19.10
CA ARG A 116 -13.83 -9.96 18.38
C ARG A 116 -13.22 -11.29 17.99
N CYS A 117 -11.98 -11.29 17.49
CA CYS A 117 -11.25 -12.51 17.16
C CYS A 117 -11.07 -13.38 18.41
N ASN A 118 -10.68 -12.81 19.55
CA ASN A 118 -10.49 -13.57 20.78
C ASN A 118 -11.81 -14.22 21.26
N VAL A 119 -12.94 -13.51 21.19
CA VAL A 119 -14.26 -14.10 21.52
C VAL A 119 -14.58 -15.29 20.61
N MET A 120 -14.36 -15.14 19.29
CA MET A 120 -14.59 -16.23 18.34
C MET A 120 -13.66 -17.42 18.57
N ILE A 121 -12.37 -17.18 18.80
CA ILE A 121 -11.37 -18.22 19.09
C ILE A 121 -11.77 -19.01 20.33
N GLU A 122 -12.11 -18.33 21.43
CA GLU A 122 -12.55 -18.98 22.67
C GLU A 122 -13.81 -19.85 22.47
N ALA A 123 -14.78 -19.35 21.70
CA ALA A 123 -16.01 -20.09 21.40
C ALA A 123 -15.75 -21.33 20.51
N PHE A 124 -14.95 -21.20 19.45
CA PHE A 124 -14.64 -22.30 18.54
C PHE A 124 -13.83 -23.40 19.22
N GLU A 125 -12.95 -23.07 20.18
CA GLU A 125 -12.20 -24.06 20.95
C GLU A 125 -13.10 -24.98 21.79
N GLN A 126 -14.34 -24.57 22.08
CA GLN A 126 -15.35 -25.40 22.75
C GLN A 126 -16.25 -26.20 21.77
N ASN A 127 -16.14 -25.98 20.46
CA ASN A 127 -16.99 -26.64 19.47
C ASN A 127 -16.50 -28.08 19.18
N GLU A 128 -17.40 -29.07 19.28
CA GLU A 128 -17.06 -30.50 19.11
C GLU A 128 -16.56 -30.84 17.70
N GLU A 129 -17.12 -30.24 16.66
CA GLU A 129 -16.71 -30.47 15.26
C GLU A 129 -15.33 -29.87 14.97
N TYR A 130 -15.04 -28.70 15.54
CA TYR A 130 -13.70 -28.12 15.53
C TYR A 130 -12.69 -29.03 16.23
N GLN A 131 -12.99 -29.47 17.46
CA GLN A 131 -12.11 -30.37 18.22
C GLN A 131 -11.84 -31.68 17.50
N ALA A 132 -12.86 -32.28 16.87
CA ALA A 132 -12.72 -33.49 16.07
C ALA A 132 -11.85 -33.28 14.82
N ALA A 133 -12.01 -32.13 14.14
CA ALA A 133 -11.20 -31.74 12.99
C ALA A 133 -9.73 -31.54 13.37
N VAL A 134 -9.46 -30.86 14.50
CA VAL A 134 -8.10 -30.68 15.05
C VAL A 134 -7.48 -32.03 15.41
N ALA A 135 -8.21 -32.91 16.10
CA ALA A 135 -7.71 -34.22 16.50
C ALA A 135 -7.33 -35.14 15.32
N THR A 136 -8.00 -34.96 14.17
CA THR A 136 -7.75 -35.74 12.94
C THR A 136 -6.86 -35.02 11.93
N GLY A 137 -6.48 -33.77 12.19
CA GLY A 137 -5.68 -32.97 11.27
C GLY A 137 -6.40 -32.65 9.95
N THR A 138 -7.74 -32.57 9.96
CA THR A 138 -8.56 -32.41 8.75
C THR A 138 -9.26 -31.05 8.74
N ALA A 139 -9.04 -30.24 7.70
CA ALA A 139 -9.71 -28.95 7.56
C ALA A 139 -11.23 -29.12 7.35
N ASN A 140 -12.02 -28.28 8.03
CA ASN A 140 -13.46 -28.12 7.81
C ASN A 140 -13.83 -26.62 7.92
N ASN A 141 -15.13 -26.31 7.84
CA ASN A 141 -15.59 -24.92 7.91
C ASN A 141 -15.32 -24.27 9.29
N TRP A 142 -15.37 -25.03 10.38
CA TRP A 142 -15.03 -24.50 11.71
C TRP A 142 -13.55 -24.19 11.86
N THR A 143 -12.65 -25.06 11.38
CA THR A 143 -11.21 -24.79 11.41
C THR A 143 -10.81 -23.66 10.48
N GLN A 144 -11.51 -23.51 9.35
CA GLN A 144 -11.36 -22.35 8.46
C GLN A 144 -11.73 -21.05 9.20
N LEU A 145 -12.91 -20.98 9.83
CA LEU A 145 -13.36 -19.80 10.57
C LEU A 145 -12.44 -19.46 11.76
N TYR A 146 -11.97 -20.48 12.49
CA TYR A 146 -10.95 -20.33 13.52
C TYR A 146 -9.66 -19.72 12.95
N GLY A 147 -9.18 -20.27 11.83
CA GLY A 147 -7.99 -19.77 11.15
C GLY A 147 -8.13 -18.32 10.68
N GLU A 148 -9.28 -17.95 10.11
CA GLU A 148 -9.55 -16.56 9.69
C GLU A 148 -9.49 -15.59 10.88
N ALA A 149 -10.03 -15.97 12.05
CA ALA A 149 -9.96 -15.16 13.26
C ALA A 149 -8.52 -15.00 13.78
N VAL A 150 -7.73 -16.08 13.80
CA VAL A 150 -6.31 -16.05 14.20
C VAL A 150 -5.48 -15.19 13.23
N VAL A 151 -5.72 -15.32 11.93
CA VAL A 151 -5.05 -14.52 10.89
C VAL A 151 -5.41 -13.04 11.00
N ALA A 152 -6.68 -12.71 11.21
CA ALA A 152 -7.12 -11.34 11.42
C ALA A 152 -6.45 -10.72 12.66
N ARG A 153 -6.40 -11.45 13.78
CA ARG A 153 -5.73 -11.01 15.02
C ARG A 153 -4.24 -10.75 14.81
N GLY A 154 -3.52 -11.70 14.20
CA GLY A 154 -2.09 -11.55 13.90
C GLY A 154 -1.81 -10.38 12.96
N THR A 155 -2.71 -10.13 11.99
CA THR A 155 -2.62 -8.99 11.08
C THR A 155 -2.79 -7.65 11.82
N CYS A 156 -3.77 -7.55 12.73
CA CYS A 156 -3.94 -6.35 13.55
C CYS A 156 -2.73 -6.09 14.48
N TYR A 157 -2.16 -7.13 15.09
CA TYR A 157 -0.95 -6.97 15.89
C TYR A 157 0.26 -6.54 15.06
N LYS A 158 0.42 -7.06 13.85
CA LYS A 158 1.43 -6.59 12.90
C LYS A 158 1.31 -5.10 12.63
N LEU A 159 0.10 -4.59 12.39
CA LEU A 159 -0.13 -3.17 12.16
C LEU A 159 0.17 -2.35 13.42
N LEU A 160 -0.33 -2.77 14.58
CA LEU A 160 -0.07 -2.09 15.85
C LEU A 160 1.43 -1.96 16.12
N ILE A 161 2.20 -3.04 15.96
CA ILE A 161 3.65 -3.01 16.16
C ILE A 161 4.34 -2.09 15.14
N ARG A 162 3.97 -2.18 13.87
CA ARG A 162 4.54 -1.38 12.79
C ARG A 162 4.41 0.13 13.05
N TYR A 163 3.25 0.56 13.56
CA TYR A 163 2.95 1.97 13.74
C TYR A 163 3.28 2.52 15.12
N PHE A 164 3.11 1.74 16.18
CA PHE A 164 3.20 2.22 17.57
C PHE A 164 4.34 1.56 18.37
N GLY A 165 4.97 0.53 17.80
CA GLY A 165 6.08 -0.17 18.43
C GLY A 165 5.61 -1.24 19.42
N ASP A 166 5.85 -1.02 20.70
CA ASP A 166 5.50 -1.98 21.76
C ASP A 166 4.10 -1.63 22.30
N VAL A 167 3.19 -2.61 22.38
CA VAL A 167 1.76 -2.39 22.58
C VAL A 167 1.17 -3.38 23.61
N PRO A 168 0.01 -3.10 24.24
CA PRO A 168 -0.68 -4.09 25.07
C PRO A 168 -1.05 -5.34 24.26
N TYR A 169 -0.81 -6.52 24.85
CA TYR A 169 -1.09 -7.80 24.22
C TYR A 169 -2.25 -8.52 24.92
N PHE A 170 -3.16 -9.06 24.10
CA PHE A 170 -4.39 -9.73 24.52
C PHE A 170 -4.62 -10.94 23.62
N ASP A 171 -4.35 -12.12 24.17
CA ASP A 171 -4.67 -13.41 23.55
C ASP A 171 -5.97 -14.02 24.11
N TYR A 172 -6.70 -13.25 24.93
CA TYR A 172 -7.97 -13.62 25.54
C TYR A 172 -9.05 -12.53 25.35
N PRO A 173 -10.34 -12.87 25.49
CA PRO A 173 -11.41 -11.88 25.38
C PRO A 173 -11.45 -10.89 26.54
N ILE A 174 -11.58 -9.61 26.22
CA ILE A 174 -11.86 -8.52 27.16
C ILE A 174 -13.37 -8.28 27.19
N ARG A 175 -13.97 -8.60 28.34
CA ARG A 175 -15.41 -8.44 28.63
C ARG A 175 -15.67 -7.39 29.71
N THR A 176 -14.66 -7.04 30.50
CA THR A 176 -14.75 -6.07 31.59
C THR A 176 -13.49 -5.19 31.65
N THR A 177 -13.63 -3.97 32.19
CA THR A 177 -12.50 -3.03 32.36
C THR A 177 -11.48 -3.54 33.37
N ALA A 178 -11.91 -4.31 34.37
CA ALA A 178 -11.04 -4.92 35.38
C ALA A 178 -9.94 -5.81 34.77
N GLN A 179 -10.19 -6.41 33.60
CA GLN A 179 -9.19 -7.19 32.87
C GLN A 179 -8.06 -6.34 32.29
N THR A 180 -8.22 -5.01 32.25
CA THR A 180 -7.25 -4.06 31.68
C THR A 180 -6.56 -3.18 32.71
N ASP A 181 -7.08 -3.09 33.93
CA ASP A 181 -6.62 -2.14 34.98
C ASP A 181 -5.15 -2.30 35.40
N SER A 182 -4.56 -3.47 35.16
CA SER A 182 -3.19 -3.82 35.54
C SER A 182 -2.25 -4.07 34.36
N LEU A 183 -2.70 -3.81 33.13
CA LEU A 183 -1.92 -4.12 31.93
C LEU A 183 -1.08 -2.94 31.45
N GLY A 184 0.20 -3.25 31.17
CA GLY A 184 1.15 -2.34 30.53
C GLY A 184 1.44 -2.73 29.08
N LEU A 185 2.48 -2.11 28.53
CA LEU A 185 3.01 -2.50 27.23
C LEU A 185 3.69 -3.88 27.31
N SER A 186 3.51 -4.68 26.25
CA SER A 186 4.24 -5.93 26.05
C SER A 186 5.35 -5.73 25.02
N SER A 187 6.47 -6.42 25.21
CA SER A 187 7.52 -6.46 24.17
C SER A 187 6.94 -7.00 22.87
N ARG A 188 7.17 -6.31 21.76
CA ARG A 188 6.76 -6.79 20.43
C ARG A 188 7.31 -8.18 20.11
N ASP A 189 8.46 -8.56 20.70
CA ASP A 189 9.05 -9.88 20.47
C ASP A 189 8.17 -11.00 21.03
N LEU A 190 7.59 -10.78 22.22
CA LEU A 190 6.60 -11.71 22.79
C LEU A 190 5.37 -11.81 21.89
N VAL A 191 4.88 -10.68 21.38
CA VAL A 191 3.71 -10.64 20.49
C VAL A 191 4.01 -11.40 19.19
N TYR A 192 5.16 -11.16 18.56
CA TYR A 192 5.59 -11.90 17.37
C TYR A 192 5.65 -13.40 17.64
N ASP A 193 6.30 -13.82 18.72
CA ASP A 193 6.47 -15.23 19.07
C ASP A 193 5.12 -15.92 19.29
N SER A 194 4.21 -15.29 20.05
CA SER A 194 2.89 -15.82 20.35
C SER A 194 1.99 -15.91 19.12
N GLU A 195 1.93 -14.85 18.30
CA GLU A 195 1.09 -14.86 17.09
C GLU A 195 1.64 -15.81 16.03
N ILE A 196 2.96 -15.90 15.85
CA ILE A 196 3.58 -16.90 14.96
C ILE A 196 3.21 -18.32 15.43
N ALA A 197 3.31 -18.61 16.73
CA ALA A 197 2.95 -19.92 17.26
C ALA A 197 1.47 -20.26 17.04
N ALA A 198 0.56 -19.32 17.32
CA ALA A 198 -0.87 -19.50 17.09
C ALA A 198 -1.19 -19.76 15.61
N LEU A 199 -0.61 -18.98 14.71
CA LEU A 199 -0.77 -19.17 13.26
C LEU A 199 -0.23 -20.52 12.80
N LYS A 200 0.94 -20.95 13.29
CA LYS A 200 1.52 -22.26 12.94
C LYS A 200 0.62 -23.43 13.32
N ASN A 201 -0.22 -23.27 14.34
CA ASN A 201 -1.20 -24.27 14.75
C ASN A 201 -2.48 -24.21 13.89
N ALA A 202 -2.96 -23.01 13.56
CA ALA A 202 -4.22 -22.81 12.86
C ALA A 202 -4.13 -23.04 11.33
N VAL A 203 -3.10 -22.47 10.69
CA VAL A 203 -2.96 -22.39 9.23
C VAL A 203 -2.99 -23.76 8.52
N PRO A 204 -2.41 -24.85 9.06
CA PRO A 204 -2.49 -26.17 8.43
C PRO A 204 -3.93 -26.72 8.28
N LEU A 205 -4.89 -26.19 9.02
CA LEU A 205 -6.30 -26.60 9.01
C LEU A 205 -7.21 -25.58 8.28
N MET A 206 -6.62 -24.66 7.53
CA MET A 206 -7.33 -23.71 6.68
C MET A 206 -7.37 -24.18 5.23
N TYR A 207 -8.39 -23.76 4.49
CA TYR A 207 -8.47 -23.95 3.05
C TYR A 207 -7.48 -23.03 2.32
N ARG A 208 -6.80 -23.56 1.31
CA ARG A 208 -5.95 -22.79 0.39
C ARG A 208 -6.80 -21.99 -0.59
N LEU A 209 -6.18 -21.03 -1.26
CA LEU A 209 -6.82 -20.31 -2.36
C LEU A 209 -7.34 -21.29 -3.42
N GLY A 210 -8.60 -21.12 -3.83
CA GLY A 210 -9.32 -21.99 -4.76
C GLY A 210 -10.02 -23.19 -4.13
N GLU A 211 -9.73 -23.55 -2.88
CA GLU A 211 -10.38 -24.65 -2.19
C GLU A 211 -11.70 -24.21 -1.55
N LYS A 212 -12.76 -25.00 -1.74
CA LYS A 212 -14.08 -24.78 -1.12
C LYS A 212 -14.66 -23.36 -1.34
N GLY A 213 -14.29 -22.71 -2.43
CA GLY A 213 -14.74 -21.34 -2.74
C GLY A 213 -13.94 -20.23 -2.03
N THR A 214 -12.83 -20.56 -1.37
CA THR A 214 -11.93 -19.59 -0.74
C THR A 214 -11.19 -18.80 -1.82
N THR A 215 -11.45 -17.49 -1.91
CA THR A 215 -10.78 -16.58 -2.85
C THR A 215 -9.76 -15.70 -2.13
N ALA A 216 -9.04 -14.85 -2.86
CA ALA A 216 -8.14 -13.86 -2.26
C ALA A 216 -8.90 -12.75 -1.49
N GLU A 217 -10.23 -12.70 -1.52
CA GLU A 217 -11.01 -11.74 -0.72
C GLU A 217 -11.22 -12.23 0.74
N LYS A 218 -10.73 -13.43 1.06
CA LYS A 218 -10.78 -14.03 2.40
C LYS A 218 -9.38 -14.39 2.89
N PHE A 219 -9.24 -14.53 4.19
CA PHE A 219 -8.03 -15.03 4.83
C PHE A 219 -7.93 -16.53 4.56
N SER A 220 -7.15 -16.88 3.54
CA SER A 220 -6.89 -18.28 3.19
C SER A 220 -5.71 -18.85 3.99
N GLY A 221 -5.56 -20.16 4.01
CA GLY A 221 -4.34 -20.81 4.48
C GLY A 221 -3.10 -20.37 3.70
N THR A 222 -3.24 -20.01 2.41
CA THR A 222 -2.14 -19.44 1.61
C THR A 222 -1.69 -18.09 2.19
N TYR A 223 -2.64 -17.20 2.51
CA TYR A 223 -2.33 -15.93 3.18
C TYR A 223 -1.82 -16.17 4.61
N GLY A 224 -2.33 -17.17 5.32
CA GLY A 224 -1.83 -17.57 6.64
C GLY A 224 -0.35 -17.93 6.64
N ASP A 225 0.12 -18.73 5.67
CA ASP A 225 1.56 -19.00 5.50
C ASP A 225 2.35 -17.72 5.22
N TYR A 226 1.83 -16.84 4.35
CA TYR A 226 2.44 -15.53 4.11
C TYR A 226 2.53 -14.70 5.40
N LEU A 227 1.48 -14.66 6.23
CA LEU A 227 1.48 -13.89 7.47
C LEU A 227 2.49 -14.43 8.48
N ILE A 228 2.63 -15.75 8.61
CA ILE A 228 3.68 -16.38 9.42
C ILE A 228 5.05 -15.92 8.93
N ALA A 229 5.28 -15.99 7.61
CA ALA A 229 6.54 -15.59 7.02
C ALA A 229 6.82 -14.10 7.28
N ARG A 230 5.81 -13.26 7.14
CA ARG A 230 5.92 -11.81 7.27
C ARG A 230 6.12 -11.36 8.71
N LEU A 231 5.44 -11.97 9.69
CA LEU A 231 5.68 -11.71 11.11
C LEU A 231 7.11 -12.10 11.49
N ALA A 232 7.59 -13.25 11.03
CA ALA A 232 8.97 -13.68 11.26
C ALA A 232 9.98 -12.73 10.59
N PHE A 233 9.68 -12.26 9.37
CA PHE A 233 10.51 -11.28 8.69
C PHE A 233 10.56 -9.95 9.46
N ASP A 234 9.40 -9.43 9.88
CA ASP A 234 9.29 -8.18 10.63
C ASP A 234 10.03 -8.29 11.99
N ALA A 235 9.98 -9.46 12.66
CA ALA A 235 10.72 -9.73 13.91
C ALA A 235 12.25 -9.80 13.72
N ALA A 236 12.72 -10.25 12.55
CA ALA A 236 14.14 -10.31 12.20
C ALA A 236 14.73 -8.94 11.79
N GLY A 237 13.88 -8.04 11.28
CA GLY A 237 14.30 -6.77 10.70
C GLY A 237 14.70 -5.70 11.73
N TYR A 238 15.35 -4.64 11.25
CA TYR A 238 15.63 -3.45 12.04
C TYR A 238 14.36 -2.66 12.31
N GLN A 239 14.23 -2.16 13.53
CA GLN A 239 13.08 -1.34 13.97
C GLN A 239 13.52 -0.33 15.02
N LEU A 240 12.78 0.78 15.11
CA LEU A 240 12.92 1.74 16.20
C LEU A 240 12.35 1.12 17.48
N ARG A 241 13.13 1.15 18.55
CA ARG A 241 12.79 0.65 19.89
C ARG A 241 13.10 1.69 20.94
N ARG A 242 12.38 1.64 22.04
CA ARG A 242 12.53 2.59 23.15
C ARG A 242 13.80 2.28 23.96
N THR A 243 14.40 3.30 24.56
CA THR A 243 15.52 3.11 25.51
C THR A 243 15.04 2.94 26.95
N ASP A 244 13.78 3.28 27.24
CA ASP A 244 13.17 3.23 28.58
C ASP A 244 12.28 1.99 28.80
N PHE A 245 12.27 1.04 27.87
CA PHE A 245 11.48 -0.18 27.94
C PHE A 245 12.36 -1.42 28.19
N ASP A 246 11.90 -2.32 29.06
CA ASP A 246 12.57 -3.59 29.33
C ASP A 246 12.15 -4.65 28.31
N TYR A 247 13.08 -5.02 27.43
CA TYR A 247 12.90 -6.08 26.44
C TYR A 247 13.26 -7.48 26.98
N GLY A 248 13.45 -7.60 28.30
CA GLY A 248 13.83 -8.85 28.96
C GLY A 248 15.18 -9.37 28.47
N ASN A 249 15.25 -10.66 28.17
CA ASN A 249 16.49 -11.34 27.78
C ASN A 249 16.78 -11.30 26.26
N VAL A 250 16.03 -10.51 25.48
CA VAL A 250 16.26 -10.40 24.04
C VAL A 250 17.55 -9.62 23.78
N ALA A 251 18.55 -10.28 23.21
CA ALA A 251 19.77 -9.63 22.75
C ALA A 251 19.50 -8.83 21.46
N LEU A 252 20.07 -7.63 21.37
CA LEU A 252 19.82 -6.69 20.28
C LEU A 252 21.13 -6.27 19.59
N GLU A 253 21.10 -6.20 18.26
CA GLU A 253 22.13 -5.59 17.42
C GLU A 253 21.70 -4.18 17.03
N GLN A 254 22.54 -3.20 17.27
CA GLN A 254 22.23 -1.79 17.06
C GLN A 254 22.90 -1.22 15.81
N TRP A 255 22.14 -0.44 15.06
CA TRP A 255 22.67 0.49 14.09
C TRP A 255 22.74 1.88 14.73
N GLY A 256 23.86 2.57 14.53
CA GLY A 256 24.04 3.94 15.02
C GLY A 256 24.10 4.02 16.55
N VAL A 257 23.48 5.06 17.11
CA VAL A 257 23.54 5.40 18.54
C VAL A 257 22.14 5.57 19.14
N ASP A 258 22.06 5.60 20.46
CA ASP A 258 20.83 5.97 21.15
C ASP A 258 20.55 7.46 20.92
N ASN A 259 19.32 7.78 20.55
CA ASN A 259 18.87 9.16 20.48
C ASN A 259 18.27 9.59 21.83
N ALA A 260 18.88 10.59 22.46
CA ALA A 260 18.41 11.11 23.74
C ALA A 260 17.11 11.94 23.63
N THR A 261 16.83 12.54 22.48
CA THR A 261 15.64 13.37 22.24
C THR A 261 14.39 12.52 22.12
N TRP A 262 14.43 11.46 21.30
CA TRP A 262 13.31 10.51 21.18
C TRP A 262 13.38 9.37 22.20
N GLN A 263 14.45 9.25 22.99
CA GLN A 263 14.67 8.11 23.89
C GLN A 263 14.49 6.77 23.15
N ALA A 264 15.14 6.67 22.00
CA ALA A 264 14.96 5.54 21.08
C ALA A 264 16.26 5.15 20.41
N LYS A 265 16.33 3.88 20.00
CA LYS A 265 17.46 3.24 19.31
C LYS A 265 16.95 2.40 18.14
N TYR A 266 17.79 2.22 17.12
CA TYR A 266 17.42 1.46 15.93
C TYR A 266 18.17 0.13 15.92
N VAL A 267 17.41 -0.95 16.09
CA VAL A 267 17.95 -2.25 16.48
C VAL A 267 17.19 -3.38 15.81
N ARG A 268 17.84 -4.53 15.68
CA ARG A 268 17.20 -5.81 15.40
C ARG A 268 17.58 -6.82 16.48
N ARG A 269 16.90 -7.96 16.52
CA ARG A 269 17.29 -9.05 17.43
C ARG A 269 18.61 -9.70 17.00
N SER A 270 19.44 -10.13 17.93
CA SER A 270 20.69 -10.84 17.59
C SER A 270 20.45 -12.27 17.07
N ASP A 271 19.28 -12.85 17.35
CA ASP A 271 18.85 -14.15 16.81
C ASP A 271 18.03 -14.02 15.52
N TRP A 272 18.13 -12.88 14.82
CA TRP A 272 17.37 -12.57 13.60
C TRP A 272 17.45 -13.68 12.53
N GLN A 273 18.55 -14.42 12.44
CA GLN A 273 18.71 -15.52 11.47
C GLN A 273 17.69 -16.65 11.70
N THR A 274 17.29 -16.91 12.94
CA THR A 274 16.25 -17.92 13.26
C THR A 274 14.90 -17.51 12.67
N TYR A 275 14.55 -16.24 12.85
CA TYR A 275 13.32 -15.65 12.35
C TYR A 275 13.34 -15.52 10.83
N MET A 276 14.46 -15.10 10.24
CA MET A 276 14.62 -15.02 8.79
C MET A 276 14.58 -16.40 8.11
N ASN A 277 15.10 -17.45 8.76
CA ASN A 277 14.93 -18.82 8.28
C ASN A 277 13.46 -19.28 8.36
N THR A 278 12.73 -18.91 9.42
CA THR A 278 11.28 -19.16 9.49
C THR A 278 10.54 -18.42 8.39
N ALA A 279 10.89 -17.15 8.12
CA ALA A 279 10.33 -16.38 7.02
C ALA A 279 10.54 -17.09 5.68
N LYS A 280 11.78 -17.48 5.37
CA LYS A 280 12.12 -18.26 4.17
C LYS A 280 11.31 -19.55 4.06
N GLU A 281 11.20 -20.33 5.13
CA GLU A 281 10.45 -21.59 5.14
C GLU A 281 8.98 -21.37 4.73
N TYR A 282 8.33 -20.37 5.32
CA TYR A 282 6.91 -20.13 5.09
C TYR A 282 6.64 -19.43 3.76
N TYR A 283 7.53 -18.53 3.30
CA TYR A 283 7.45 -18.05 1.92
C TYR A 283 7.64 -19.18 0.90
N LEU A 284 8.51 -20.16 1.16
CA LEU A 284 8.62 -21.37 0.33
C LEU A 284 7.31 -22.18 0.32
N LYS A 285 6.63 -22.32 1.46
CA LYS A 285 5.31 -22.99 1.51
C LYS A 285 4.27 -22.28 0.65
N VAL A 286 4.28 -20.94 0.63
CA VAL A 286 3.41 -20.16 -0.24
C VAL A 286 3.69 -20.45 -1.71
N VAL A 287 4.93 -20.27 -2.18
CA VAL A 287 5.25 -20.42 -3.62
C VAL A 287 5.20 -21.87 -4.12
N ASN A 288 5.37 -22.87 -3.24
CA ASN A 288 5.30 -24.28 -3.59
C ASN A 288 3.87 -24.85 -3.51
N ASN A 289 2.98 -24.19 -2.77
CA ASN A 289 1.58 -24.57 -2.66
C ASN A 289 0.65 -23.33 -2.68
N PRO A 290 0.64 -22.54 -3.77
CA PRO A 290 -0.02 -21.23 -3.76
C PRO A 290 -1.55 -21.31 -3.82
N GLY A 291 -2.13 -22.51 -4.02
CA GLY A 291 -3.53 -22.65 -4.38
C GLY A 291 -3.77 -22.14 -5.80
N SER A 292 -4.79 -21.31 -6.00
CA SER A 292 -5.09 -20.71 -7.30
C SER A 292 -4.23 -19.49 -7.68
N ALA A 293 -3.39 -18.98 -6.79
CA ALA A 293 -2.55 -17.81 -7.06
C ALA A 293 -1.30 -18.16 -7.89
N TYR A 294 -0.90 -17.29 -8.81
CA TYR A 294 0.34 -17.45 -9.60
C TYR A 294 0.92 -16.11 -10.04
N LEU A 295 2.22 -16.08 -10.35
CA LEU A 295 2.87 -14.89 -10.92
C LEU A 295 2.41 -14.70 -12.36
N ILE A 296 1.82 -13.55 -12.71
CA ILE A 296 1.39 -13.28 -14.09
C ILE A 296 2.64 -13.01 -14.94
N GLU A 297 3.06 -13.90 -15.81
CA GLU A 297 4.32 -13.73 -16.58
C GLU A 297 4.13 -13.09 -17.95
N SER A 298 2.89 -13.01 -18.44
CA SER A 298 2.53 -12.43 -19.74
C SER A 298 1.18 -11.73 -19.66
N ASP A 299 0.88 -10.89 -20.66
CA ASP A 299 -0.45 -10.34 -20.89
C ASP A 299 -1.16 -11.13 -22.00
N GLU A 300 -2.27 -11.78 -21.67
CA GLU A 300 -2.96 -12.70 -22.58
C GLU A 300 -3.97 -12.02 -23.52
N ARG A 301 -4.11 -10.69 -23.45
CA ARG A 301 -5.12 -9.93 -24.22
C ARG A 301 -4.81 -9.83 -25.72
N GLY A 302 -3.58 -10.14 -26.15
CA GLY A 302 -3.20 -10.24 -27.56
C GLY A 302 -2.46 -9.02 -28.09
N GLU A 303 -2.63 -8.71 -29.38
CA GLU A 303 -1.87 -7.66 -30.06
C GLU A 303 -2.04 -6.29 -29.37
N GLY A 304 -0.91 -5.62 -29.12
CA GLY A 304 -0.87 -4.35 -28.38
C GLY A 304 -0.86 -4.50 -26.85
N PHE A 305 -0.83 -5.72 -26.31
CA PHE A 305 -0.75 -6.00 -24.88
C PHE A 305 0.35 -7.03 -24.58
N ASP A 306 1.53 -6.59 -24.15
CA ASP A 306 2.66 -7.45 -23.73
C ASP A 306 3.21 -7.06 -22.34
N ASN A 307 2.39 -6.43 -21.50
CA ASN A 307 2.83 -5.96 -20.18
C ASN A 307 2.15 -6.71 -19.01
N PRO A 308 2.84 -7.68 -18.38
CA PRO A 308 2.24 -8.48 -17.31
C PRO A 308 1.86 -7.67 -16.06
N PHE A 309 2.53 -6.55 -15.80
CA PHE A 309 2.20 -5.68 -14.68
C PHE A 309 0.91 -4.92 -14.94
N GLN A 310 0.72 -4.42 -16.16
CA GLN A 310 -0.56 -3.84 -16.57
C GLN A 310 -1.68 -4.86 -16.41
N ARG A 311 -1.43 -6.11 -16.80
CA ARG A 311 -2.45 -7.15 -16.72
C ARG A 311 -2.91 -7.40 -15.29
N ASN A 312 -1.99 -7.46 -14.32
CA ASN A 312 -2.33 -7.59 -12.90
C ASN A 312 -3.33 -6.52 -12.45
N PHE A 313 -3.02 -5.24 -12.70
CA PHE A 313 -3.89 -4.14 -12.27
C PHE A 313 -5.16 -4.02 -13.13
N GLN A 314 -5.13 -4.47 -14.38
CA GLN A 314 -6.32 -4.53 -15.22
C GLN A 314 -7.39 -5.43 -14.63
N TYR A 315 -7.05 -6.58 -14.01
CA TYR A 315 -8.04 -7.42 -13.33
C TYR A 315 -8.84 -6.63 -12.29
N LEU A 316 -8.17 -5.81 -11.48
CA LEU A 316 -8.83 -4.99 -10.47
C LEU A 316 -9.80 -3.97 -11.12
N MET A 317 -9.37 -3.33 -12.20
CA MET A 317 -10.18 -2.36 -12.96
C MET A 317 -11.31 -3.02 -13.78
N ASP A 318 -11.20 -4.32 -14.04
CA ASP A 318 -12.25 -5.16 -14.61
C ASP A 318 -13.21 -5.72 -13.55
N LEU A 319 -13.05 -5.32 -12.27
CA LEU A 319 -13.81 -5.80 -11.12
C LEU A 319 -13.67 -7.31 -10.90
N GLN A 320 -12.46 -7.81 -11.11
CA GLN A 320 -12.06 -9.20 -10.91
C GLN A 320 -10.95 -9.29 -9.87
N ILE A 321 -10.90 -10.44 -9.19
CA ILE A 321 -9.77 -10.79 -8.34
C ILE A 321 -8.59 -11.10 -9.24
N SER A 322 -7.45 -10.44 -9.02
CA SER A 322 -6.24 -10.75 -9.76
C SER A 322 -5.75 -12.17 -9.40
N PRO A 323 -5.36 -13.00 -10.39
CA PRO A 323 -4.77 -14.29 -10.11
C PRO A 323 -3.39 -14.19 -9.44
N GLU A 324 -2.77 -13.00 -9.42
CA GLU A 324 -1.54 -12.77 -8.67
C GLU A 324 -1.79 -12.54 -7.18
N SER A 325 -3.04 -12.31 -6.77
CA SER A 325 -3.39 -11.95 -5.40
C SER A 325 -3.34 -13.13 -4.44
N LEU A 326 -2.72 -12.89 -3.30
CA LEU A 326 -2.87 -13.72 -2.11
C LEU A 326 -3.96 -13.18 -1.19
N PHE A 327 -4.11 -11.85 -1.15
CA PHE A 327 -5.18 -11.18 -0.45
C PHE A 327 -5.53 -9.83 -1.09
N GLU A 328 -6.84 -9.58 -1.25
CA GLU A 328 -7.43 -8.32 -1.67
C GLU A 328 -8.59 -7.93 -0.75
N CYS A 329 -8.77 -6.64 -0.48
CA CYS A 329 -10.04 -6.14 0.07
C CYS A 329 -11.07 -6.05 -1.06
N GLY A 330 -12.16 -6.81 -0.94
CA GLY A 330 -13.28 -6.81 -1.88
C GLY A 330 -14.17 -5.58 -1.71
N TYR A 331 -14.39 -4.82 -2.79
CA TYR A 331 -15.26 -3.64 -2.75
C TYR A 331 -16.48 -3.79 -3.64
N THR A 332 -17.67 -3.50 -3.09
CA THR A 332 -18.90 -3.46 -3.87
C THR A 332 -19.00 -2.13 -4.62
N ARG A 333 -19.16 -2.18 -5.95
CA ARG A 333 -19.41 -0.99 -6.78
C ARG A 333 -20.66 -0.23 -6.30
N GLY A 334 -20.61 1.09 -6.28
CA GLY A 334 -21.67 1.93 -5.71
C GLY A 334 -21.59 2.12 -4.19
N GLN A 335 -20.68 1.42 -3.51
CA GLN A 335 -20.27 1.70 -2.13
C GLN A 335 -18.90 2.38 -2.11
N ASN A 336 -18.50 2.92 -0.95
CA ASN A 336 -17.25 3.68 -0.83
C ASN A 336 -16.02 2.81 -1.17
N SER A 337 -15.39 3.11 -2.30
CA SER A 337 -14.23 2.46 -2.90
C SER A 337 -13.44 3.52 -3.68
N ASP A 338 -12.71 4.34 -2.94
CA ASP A 338 -12.07 5.54 -3.44
C ASP A 338 -10.62 5.31 -3.91
N TRP A 339 -10.18 4.07 -4.07
CA TRP A 339 -8.83 3.74 -4.52
C TRP A 339 -8.41 4.47 -5.81
N PRO A 340 -9.18 4.41 -6.92
CA PRO A 340 -8.88 5.25 -8.08
C PRO A 340 -8.89 6.73 -7.73
N TYR A 341 -9.94 7.21 -7.04
CA TYR A 341 -10.11 8.62 -6.68
C TYR A 341 -8.98 9.21 -5.81
N SER A 342 -8.42 8.41 -4.92
CA SER A 342 -7.44 8.83 -3.93
C SER A 342 -6.03 8.61 -4.44
N PHE A 343 -5.75 7.58 -5.24
CA PHE A 343 -4.37 7.23 -5.63
C PHE A 343 -4.15 7.04 -7.12
N GLY A 344 -5.20 6.85 -7.92
CA GLY A 344 -5.09 6.64 -9.36
C GLY A 344 -4.68 7.88 -10.14
N ARG A 345 -4.66 7.73 -11.47
CA ARG A 345 -4.30 8.82 -12.39
C ARG A 345 -5.21 10.04 -12.17
N PRO A 346 -4.65 11.21 -11.84
CA PRO A 346 -5.45 12.34 -11.39
C PRO A 346 -6.43 12.87 -12.45
N SER A 347 -7.47 13.55 -11.99
CA SER A 347 -8.48 14.16 -12.85
C SER A 347 -8.96 15.50 -12.30
N GLY A 348 -8.94 16.50 -13.17
CA GLY A 348 -9.42 17.87 -12.93
C GLY A 348 -10.93 18.02 -12.78
N GLY A 349 -11.70 16.94 -12.95
CA GLY A 349 -13.17 16.97 -12.92
C GLY A 349 -13.75 17.79 -11.76
N GLY A 350 -14.67 18.71 -12.09
CA GLY A 350 -15.23 19.68 -11.14
C GLY A 350 -16.26 19.12 -10.15
N GLY A 351 -16.71 17.88 -10.31
CA GLY A 351 -17.73 17.24 -9.48
C GLY A 351 -18.15 15.86 -9.98
N SER A 352 -19.20 15.29 -9.40
CA SER A 352 -19.69 13.94 -9.75
C SER A 352 -20.26 13.78 -11.17
N ASN A 353 -20.43 14.89 -11.90
CA ASN A 353 -20.96 14.90 -13.28
C ASN A 353 -19.85 15.11 -14.33
N ALA A 354 -18.57 15.04 -13.92
CA ALA A 354 -17.41 15.13 -14.82
C ALA A 354 -16.95 13.74 -15.23
N TYR A 355 -16.36 13.61 -16.42
CA TYR A 355 -15.93 12.33 -16.98
C TYR A 355 -14.48 12.44 -17.50
N PRO A 356 -13.51 11.71 -16.91
CA PRO A 356 -13.62 11.00 -15.64
C PRO A 356 -13.96 11.95 -14.48
N CYS A 357 -14.51 11.38 -13.41
CA CYS A 357 -14.80 12.12 -12.18
C CYS A 357 -13.53 12.76 -11.61
N LYS A 358 -13.70 13.70 -10.66
CA LYS A 358 -12.57 14.25 -9.91
C LYS A 358 -11.72 13.11 -9.33
N ASN A 359 -10.40 13.21 -9.46
CA ASN A 359 -9.45 12.30 -8.83
C ASN A 359 -8.25 13.11 -8.30
N TYR A 360 -7.90 12.92 -7.03
CA TYR A 360 -6.84 13.70 -6.38
C TYR A 360 -5.42 13.21 -6.66
N GLY A 361 -5.20 11.90 -6.81
CA GLY A 361 -3.87 11.29 -6.86
C GLY A 361 -2.97 11.75 -5.71
N GLN A 362 -3.18 11.21 -4.50
CA GLN A 362 -2.48 11.60 -3.27
C GLN A 362 -1.16 10.87 -3.07
N GLY A 363 -0.96 9.73 -3.72
CA GLY A 363 0.36 9.10 -3.85
C GLY A 363 1.07 9.64 -5.09
N ARG A 364 2.24 10.25 -4.90
CA ARG A 364 3.09 10.78 -5.98
C ARG A 364 4.41 10.05 -6.05
N ILE A 365 5.05 10.20 -7.20
CA ILE A 365 6.30 9.54 -7.53
C ILE A 365 7.39 10.60 -7.70
N TYR A 366 8.52 10.38 -7.04
CA TYR A 366 9.68 11.24 -7.24
C TYR A 366 10.17 11.14 -8.70
N ALA A 367 10.51 12.29 -9.29
CA ALA A 367 11.11 12.33 -10.62
C ALA A 367 12.42 11.53 -10.68
N SER A 368 13.24 11.59 -9.63
CA SER A 368 14.46 10.79 -9.52
C SER A 368 14.23 9.29 -9.55
N TYR A 369 13.07 8.81 -9.07
CA TYR A 369 12.67 7.41 -9.19
C TYR A 369 12.25 7.08 -10.63
N TYR A 370 11.36 7.87 -11.21
CA TYR A 370 10.82 7.63 -12.56
C TYR A 370 11.88 7.69 -13.66
N TYR A 371 12.76 8.69 -13.61
CA TYR A 371 13.83 8.88 -14.60
C TYR A 371 15.09 8.09 -14.24
N GLY A 372 15.36 7.84 -12.96
CA GLY A 372 16.65 7.33 -12.51
C GLY A 372 16.72 5.84 -12.15
N ASP A 373 15.60 5.17 -11.90
CA ASP A 373 15.64 3.77 -11.42
C ASP A 373 15.22 2.74 -12.47
N PHE A 374 14.36 3.12 -13.41
CA PHE A 374 13.91 2.23 -14.49
C PHE A 374 14.85 2.32 -15.69
N ILE A 375 15.64 1.26 -15.90
CA ILE A 375 16.49 1.13 -17.08
C ILE A 375 15.65 0.95 -18.35
N ASP A 376 16.26 1.20 -19.51
CA ASP A 376 15.60 1.03 -20.80
C ASP A 376 14.95 -0.36 -20.96
N GLY A 377 13.78 -0.42 -21.57
CA GLY A 377 12.99 -1.64 -21.74
C GLY A 377 12.33 -2.21 -20.48
N ASP A 378 12.49 -1.60 -19.29
CA ASP A 378 11.77 -2.06 -18.09
C ASP A 378 10.26 -1.74 -18.22
N LYS A 379 9.46 -2.79 -18.34
CA LYS A 379 8.01 -2.71 -18.55
C LYS A 379 7.25 -2.07 -17.37
N ARG A 380 7.86 -1.85 -16.20
CA ARG A 380 7.17 -1.35 -15.00
C ARG A 380 7.05 0.17 -14.91
N ARG A 381 7.92 0.93 -15.59
CA ARG A 381 7.99 2.39 -15.44
C ARG A 381 6.64 3.06 -15.70
N ASP A 382 6.07 2.78 -16.86
CA ASP A 382 4.83 3.39 -17.34
C ASP A 382 3.59 2.81 -16.62
N VAL A 383 3.76 1.65 -15.97
CA VAL A 383 2.76 1.03 -15.09
C VAL A 383 2.75 1.69 -13.71
N THR A 384 3.92 2.05 -13.23
CA THR A 384 4.07 2.59 -11.89
C THR A 384 3.64 4.05 -11.84
N ALA A 385 4.06 4.86 -12.81
CA ALA A 385 3.81 6.29 -12.82
C ALA A 385 3.24 6.80 -14.15
N CYS A 386 2.40 7.82 -14.06
CA CYS A 386 1.88 8.56 -15.21
C CYS A 386 2.36 10.01 -15.19
N VAL A 387 2.62 10.54 -16.39
CA VAL A 387 3.03 11.93 -16.63
C VAL A 387 1.83 12.84 -16.96
N THR A 388 0.67 12.26 -17.25
CA THR A 388 -0.55 12.98 -17.59
C THR A 388 -1.70 12.71 -16.62
N ALA A 389 -2.60 13.68 -16.51
CA ALA A 389 -3.87 13.61 -15.82
C ALA A 389 -5.02 13.67 -16.85
N ASN A 390 -6.25 13.52 -16.38
CA ASN A 390 -7.44 13.82 -17.16
C ASN A 390 -8.01 15.20 -16.80
N SER A 391 -8.72 15.84 -17.74
CA SER A 391 -9.29 17.17 -17.57
C SER A 391 -10.67 17.21 -16.91
N GLY A 392 -11.35 16.06 -16.82
CA GLY A 392 -12.78 15.98 -16.50
C GLY A 392 -13.72 16.35 -17.66
N ALA A 393 -13.18 16.49 -18.87
CA ALA A 393 -13.89 16.66 -20.13
C ALA A 393 -13.39 15.64 -21.18
N ALA A 394 -13.05 14.44 -20.72
CA ALA A 394 -12.44 13.36 -21.50
C ALA A 394 -11.25 13.79 -22.37
N SER A 395 -10.40 14.69 -21.87
CA SER A 395 -9.13 15.03 -22.49
C SER A 395 -7.96 14.87 -21.54
N GLU A 396 -6.81 14.52 -22.11
CA GLU A 396 -5.56 14.36 -21.39
C GLU A 396 -4.94 15.73 -21.06
N LYS A 397 -4.18 15.82 -19.98
CA LYS A 397 -3.45 17.02 -19.57
C LYS A 397 -2.09 16.66 -19.02
N MET A 398 -1.09 17.50 -19.28
CA MET A 398 0.19 17.35 -18.61
C MET A 398 0.05 17.61 -17.11
N ILE A 399 0.64 16.75 -16.27
CA ILE A 399 0.74 17.03 -14.84
C ILE A 399 1.78 18.13 -14.61
N ASN A 400 1.65 18.92 -13.55
CA ASN A 400 2.61 19.94 -13.17
C ASN A 400 3.28 19.57 -11.83
N PHE A 401 4.58 19.84 -11.68
CA PHE A 401 5.36 19.64 -10.45
C PHE A 401 5.17 20.74 -9.39
N THR A 402 4.34 21.74 -9.63
CA THR A 402 3.90 22.71 -8.63
C THR A 402 3.15 21.96 -7.53
N PRO A 403 3.46 22.18 -6.25
CA PRO A 403 2.78 21.51 -5.16
C PRO A 403 1.27 21.73 -5.19
N GLY A 404 0.51 20.66 -4.99
CA GLY A 404 -0.95 20.64 -5.01
C GLY A 404 -1.50 19.32 -5.56
N SER A 405 -2.78 19.05 -5.37
CA SER A 405 -3.42 17.81 -5.83
C SER A 405 -3.96 17.89 -7.26
N ARG A 406 -4.52 16.78 -7.77
CA ARG A 406 -5.07 16.63 -9.13
C ARG A 406 -3.99 16.75 -10.21
N GLU A 407 -4.12 17.68 -11.15
CA GLU A 407 -3.14 17.92 -12.22
C GLU A 407 -1.84 18.60 -11.74
N LYS A 408 -1.68 18.79 -10.43
CA LYS A 408 -0.48 19.31 -9.77
C LYS A 408 0.18 18.22 -8.91
N GLY A 409 1.33 18.51 -8.32
CA GLY A 409 2.01 17.64 -7.36
C GLY A 409 2.99 16.63 -7.95
N GLY A 410 3.27 16.73 -9.25
CA GLY A 410 4.22 15.84 -9.93
C GLY A 410 3.64 14.48 -10.31
N LEU A 411 4.50 13.56 -10.75
CA LEU A 411 4.12 12.25 -11.28
C LEU A 411 3.19 11.48 -10.34
N ALA A 412 2.15 10.85 -10.88
CA ALA A 412 1.13 10.15 -10.10
C ALA A 412 1.16 8.64 -10.33
N ILE A 413 0.61 7.87 -9.39
CA ILE A 413 0.49 6.41 -9.53
C ILE A 413 -0.47 6.07 -10.68
N ASN A 414 -0.05 5.19 -11.59
CA ASN A 414 -0.84 4.79 -12.76
C ASN A 414 -1.63 3.48 -12.55
N LYS A 415 -1.29 2.71 -11.50
CA LYS A 415 -1.85 1.39 -11.19
C LYS A 415 -3.37 1.36 -10.95
N PHE A 416 -4.00 2.51 -10.69
CA PHE A 416 -5.43 2.62 -10.32
C PHE A 416 -6.21 3.59 -11.24
N ASP A 417 -5.89 3.64 -12.53
CA ASP A 417 -6.51 4.58 -13.46
C ASP A 417 -7.99 4.25 -13.78
N GLU A 418 -8.90 5.08 -13.29
CA GLU A 418 -10.35 4.94 -13.53
C GLU A 418 -10.73 4.94 -15.02
N ALA A 419 -9.91 5.55 -15.90
CA ALA A 419 -10.16 5.51 -17.33
C ALA A 419 -10.09 4.09 -17.90
N ARG A 420 -9.38 3.15 -17.27
CA ARG A 420 -9.13 1.81 -17.80
C ARG A 420 -10.20 0.79 -17.48
N PHE A 421 -11.23 1.18 -16.75
CA PHE A 421 -12.35 0.29 -16.43
C PHE A 421 -13.07 -0.07 -17.73
N ALA A 422 -13.31 -1.36 -17.94
CA ALA A 422 -14.15 -1.83 -19.04
C ALA A 422 -15.59 -1.26 -18.97
N SER A 423 -16.03 -0.86 -17.78
CA SER A 423 -17.30 -0.19 -17.52
C SER A 423 -17.10 0.90 -16.46
N PRO A 424 -16.68 2.13 -16.84
CA PRO A 424 -16.39 3.18 -15.87
C PRO A 424 -17.61 3.57 -15.04
N TYR A 425 -17.42 3.77 -13.74
CA TYR A 425 -18.54 4.08 -12.83
C TYR A 425 -18.84 5.58 -12.81
N THR A 426 -19.90 5.98 -13.49
CA THR A 426 -20.24 7.39 -13.77
C THR A 426 -21.23 8.01 -12.78
N THR A 427 -21.90 7.21 -11.95
CA THR A 427 -22.98 7.71 -11.06
C THR A 427 -22.45 8.60 -9.94
N LYS A 428 -21.31 8.25 -9.35
CA LYS A 428 -20.73 8.99 -8.22
C LYS A 428 -19.25 8.64 -8.06
N GLN A 429 -18.41 9.67 -7.89
CA GLN A 429 -17.00 9.52 -7.52
C GLN A 429 -16.85 8.67 -6.23
N ARG A 430 -15.68 8.05 -6.06
CA ARG A 430 -15.33 7.21 -4.88
C ARG A 430 -16.11 5.92 -4.75
N GLN A 431 -16.71 5.43 -5.82
CA GLN A 431 -17.57 4.24 -5.78
C GLN A 431 -17.29 3.27 -6.93
N SER A 432 -16.03 3.20 -7.34
CA SER A 432 -15.57 2.43 -8.50
C SER A 432 -15.85 0.92 -8.39
N GLY A 433 -15.86 0.38 -7.17
CA GLY A 433 -15.92 -1.05 -6.90
C GLY A 433 -14.59 -1.78 -7.09
N MET A 434 -13.50 -1.07 -7.36
CA MET A 434 -12.19 -1.70 -7.54
C MET A 434 -11.68 -2.27 -6.23
N ASN A 435 -11.23 -3.52 -6.29
CA ASN A 435 -10.57 -4.18 -5.18
C ASN A 435 -9.23 -3.52 -4.86
N TRP A 436 -8.77 -3.73 -3.63
CA TRP A 436 -7.44 -3.32 -3.19
C TRP A 436 -6.57 -4.55 -2.94
N GLN A 437 -5.61 -4.76 -3.83
CA GLN A 437 -4.65 -5.86 -3.73
C GLN A 437 -3.57 -5.53 -2.70
N GLN A 438 -3.67 -6.15 -1.53
CA GLN A 438 -2.71 -5.90 -0.43
C GLN A 438 -1.44 -6.74 -0.55
N VAL A 439 -1.56 -7.97 -1.07
CA VAL A 439 -0.45 -8.92 -1.18
C VAL A 439 -0.59 -9.69 -2.48
N ARG A 440 0.50 -9.75 -3.25
CA ARG A 440 0.57 -10.44 -4.53
C ARG A 440 1.83 -11.29 -4.65
N MET A 441 1.83 -12.25 -5.58
CA MET A 441 2.89 -13.25 -5.73
C MET A 441 4.28 -12.62 -5.95
N GLY A 442 4.38 -11.52 -6.70
CA GLY A 442 5.65 -10.79 -6.88
C GLY A 442 6.26 -10.31 -5.56
N ASP A 443 5.45 -9.83 -4.61
CA ASP A 443 5.89 -9.40 -3.26
C ASP A 443 6.49 -10.59 -2.49
N VAL A 444 5.75 -11.71 -2.44
CA VAL A 444 6.15 -12.94 -1.75
C VAL A 444 7.46 -13.50 -2.31
N MET A 445 7.59 -13.57 -3.64
CA MET A 445 8.79 -14.11 -4.28
C MET A 445 10.04 -13.28 -4.00
N LEU A 446 9.91 -11.96 -3.93
CA LEU A 446 11.04 -11.09 -3.63
C LEU A 446 11.38 -11.06 -2.13
N ASP A 447 10.38 -11.12 -1.24
CA ASP A 447 10.61 -11.32 0.20
C ASP A 447 11.32 -12.67 0.47
N LEU A 448 10.90 -13.73 -0.24
CA LEU A 448 11.58 -15.03 -0.23
C LEU A 448 13.02 -14.92 -0.72
N ALA A 449 13.24 -14.21 -1.83
CA ALA A 449 14.58 -14.03 -2.38
C ALA A 449 15.50 -13.33 -1.36
N TYR A 450 15.00 -12.28 -0.71
CA TYR A 450 15.75 -11.56 0.32
C TYR A 450 16.04 -12.46 1.54
N ALA A 451 15.03 -13.16 2.06
CA ALA A 451 15.20 -14.06 3.21
C ALA A 451 16.18 -15.21 2.91
N ALA A 452 16.15 -15.74 1.68
CA ALA A 452 17.11 -16.73 1.20
C ALA A 452 18.53 -16.17 1.14
N ALA A 453 18.73 -14.99 0.52
CA ALA A 453 20.04 -14.35 0.46
C ALA A 453 20.59 -14.03 1.86
N ALA A 454 19.76 -13.49 2.75
CA ALA A 454 20.13 -13.10 4.11
C ALA A 454 20.52 -14.30 4.98
N THR A 455 20.02 -15.49 4.66
CA THR A 455 20.34 -16.75 5.35
C THR A 455 21.36 -17.62 4.60
N GLY A 456 21.96 -17.10 3.53
CA GLY A 456 23.03 -17.76 2.78
C GLY A 456 22.56 -18.75 1.70
N ASP A 457 21.25 -18.88 1.47
CA ASP A 457 20.69 -19.70 0.38
C ASP A 457 20.64 -18.90 -0.94
N VAL A 458 21.81 -18.73 -1.54
CA VAL A 458 22.00 -17.94 -2.77
C VAL A 458 21.24 -18.55 -3.97
N ALA A 459 21.10 -19.88 -4.02
CA ALA A 459 20.43 -20.56 -5.13
C ALA A 459 18.94 -20.25 -5.15
N THR A 460 18.26 -20.39 -4.00
CA THR A 460 16.85 -20.01 -3.87
C THR A 460 16.67 -18.52 -4.12
N ALA A 461 17.56 -17.68 -3.58
CA ALA A 461 17.50 -16.23 -3.78
C ALA A 461 17.52 -15.84 -5.27
N LYS A 462 18.52 -16.32 -6.01
CA LYS A 462 18.65 -16.04 -7.44
C LYS A 462 17.50 -16.63 -8.26
N THR A 463 16.95 -17.77 -7.86
CA THR A 463 15.81 -18.39 -8.56
C THR A 463 14.59 -17.46 -8.56
N TYR A 464 14.15 -17.00 -7.39
CA TYR A 464 12.95 -16.17 -7.31
C TYR A 464 13.18 -14.71 -7.71
N PHE A 465 14.40 -14.19 -7.51
CA PHE A 465 14.80 -12.90 -8.08
C PHE A 465 14.73 -12.93 -9.62
N THR A 466 15.28 -13.98 -10.25
CA THR A 466 15.24 -14.14 -11.72
C THR A 466 13.81 -14.22 -12.23
N LYS A 467 12.92 -14.98 -11.56
CA LYS A 467 11.50 -15.10 -11.98
C LYS A 467 10.80 -13.76 -12.06
N VAL A 468 10.87 -12.96 -11.00
CA VAL A 468 10.20 -11.65 -10.96
C VAL A 468 10.83 -10.67 -11.94
N ARG A 469 12.16 -10.61 -12.00
CA ARG A 469 12.84 -9.68 -12.91
C ARG A 469 12.66 -10.04 -14.39
N SER A 470 12.53 -11.33 -14.74
CA SER A 470 12.39 -11.76 -16.15
C SER A 470 11.16 -11.19 -16.83
N ARG A 471 10.01 -11.12 -16.13
CA ARG A 471 8.76 -10.58 -16.70
C ARG A 471 8.81 -9.07 -16.96
N ALA A 472 9.80 -8.37 -16.42
CA ALA A 472 10.03 -6.93 -16.63
C ALA A 472 10.71 -6.62 -17.96
N PHE A 473 11.29 -7.60 -18.64
CA PHE A 473 12.09 -7.41 -19.84
C PHE A 473 11.65 -8.34 -20.97
N SER A 474 11.83 -7.88 -22.21
CA SER A 474 11.66 -8.72 -23.40
C SER A 474 12.63 -9.90 -23.38
N GLU A 475 12.28 -10.99 -24.07
CA GLU A 475 13.16 -12.17 -24.18
C GLU A 475 14.56 -11.81 -24.69
N ALA A 476 14.65 -10.88 -25.65
CA ALA A 476 15.92 -10.39 -26.20
C ALA A 476 16.81 -9.70 -25.17
N ASP A 477 16.20 -9.01 -24.20
CA ASP A 477 16.91 -8.25 -23.16
C ASP A 477 17.30 -9.10 -21.95
N GLN A 478 16.68 -10.27 -21.74
CA GLN A 478 16.89 -11.06 -20.53
C GLN A 478 18.32 -11.57 -20.36
N ALA A 479 19.06 -11.80 -21.44
CA ALA A 479 20.45 -12.25 -21.36
C ALA A 479 21.34 -11.23 -20.62
N GLU A 480 21.20 -9.94 -20.93
CA GLU A 480 21.96 -8.85 -20.32
C GLU A 480 21.31 -8.36 -19.04
N LYS A 481 20.04 -7.91 -19.13
CA LYS A 481 19.35 -7.17 -18.07
C LYS A 481 18.90 -8.05 -16.92
N VAL A 482 18.87 -9.38 -17.09
CA VAL A 482 18.46 -10.34 -16.06
C VAL A 482 19.59 -11.29 -15.71
N THR A 483 19.98 -12.18 -16.61
CA THR A 483 20.96 -13.24 -16.31
C THR A 483 22.35 -12.65 -16.07
N GLY A 484 22.81 -11.77 -16.96
CA GLY A 484 24.09 -11.06 -16.85
C GLY A 484 24.18 -10.20 -15.59
N TYR A 485 23.08 -9.54 -15.22
CA TYR A 485 22.97 -8.74 -13.99
C TYR A 485 22.97 -9.59 -12.71
N ILE A 486 22.19 -10.67 -12.64
CA ILE A 486 21.99 -11.44 -11.40
C ILE A 486 23.15 -12.40 -11.09
N ASN A 487 23.73 -13.03 -12.11
CA ASN A 487 24.77 -14.05 -11.94
C ASN A 487 25.98 -13.63 -11.08
N PRO A 488 26.58 -12.44 -11.25
CA PRO A 488 27.74 -12.04 -10.44
C PRO A 488 27.40 -11.68 -8.98
N LEU A 489 26.13 -11.39 -8.66
CA LEU A 489 25.74 -10.89 -7.35
C LEU A 489 25.88 -11.94 -6.24
N SER A 490 26.37 -11.52 -5.07
CA SER A 490 26.47 -12.34 -3.87
C SER A 490 26.55 -11.46 -2.61
N GLY A 491 26.37 -12.04 -1.42
CA GLY A 491 26.50 -11.30 -0.16
C GLY A 491 25.60 -10.07 -0.10
N GLN A 492 26.16 -8.93 0.32
CA GLN A 492 25.42 -7.67 0.42
C GLN A 492 24.95 -7.15 -0.94
N ASP A 493 25.74 -7.31 -2.01
CA ASP A 493 25.35 -6.83 -3.34
C ASP A 493 24.08 -7.54 -3.85
N LEU A 494 23.91 -8.83 -3.51
CA LEU A 494 22.67 -9.56 -3.82
C LEU A 494 21.47 -9.06 -2.99
N LEU A 495 21.67 -8.76 -1.70
CA LEU A 495 20.62 -8.21 -0.84
C LEU A 495 20.18 -6.83 -1.33
N ASP A 496 21.12 -5.95 -1.64
CA ASP A 496 20.86 -4.60 -2.13
C ASP A 496 20.15 -4.65 -3.49
N ALA A 497 20.57 -5.54 -4.39
CA ALA A 497 19.90 -5.73 -5.68
C ALA A 497 18.45 -6.26 -5.55
N ILE A 498 18.19 -7.19 -4.62
CA ILE A 498 16.82 -7.67 -4.36
C ILE A 498 15.98 -6.57 -3.72
N ALA A 499 16.54 -5.80 -2.79
CA ALA A 499 15.85 -4.66 -2.18
C ALA A 499 15.51 -3.59 -3.22
N PHE A 500 16.39 -3.36 -4.20
CA PHE A 500 16.14 -2.48 -5.32
C PHE A 500 15.06 -3.04 -6.26
N GLU A 501 15.09 -4.34 -6.57
CA GLU A 501 14.03 -4.97 -7.36
C GLU A 501 12.66 -4.86 -6.70
N ARG A 502 12.58 -4.99 -5.37
CA ARG A 502 11.34 -4.77 -4.61
C ARG A 502 10.81 -3.35 -4.74
N LYS A 503 11.69 -2.35 -4.73
CA LYS A 503 11.33 -0.95 -4.98
C LYS A 503 10.67 -0.81 -6.36
N LEU A 504 11.31 -1.35 -7.41
CA LEU A 504 10.79 -1.31 -8.79
C LEU A 504 9.44 -2.02 -8.93
N GLU A 505 9.34 -3.20 -8.34
CA GLU A 505 8.16 -4.07 -8.41
C GLU A 505 6.94 -3.43 -7.72
N LEU A 506 7.15 -2.90 -6.51
CA LEU A 506 6.09 -2.50 -5.59
C LEU A 506 5.89 -0.98 -5.51
N GLY A 507 6.45 -0.22 -6.44
CA GLY A 507 6.32 1.25 -6.48
C GLY A 507 4.85 1.69 -6.46
N GLY A 508 4.47 2.56 -5.52
CA GLY A 508 3.10 3.00 -5.32
C GLY A 508 2.18 2.03 -4.57
N GLU A 509 2.68 0.90 -4.07
CA GLU A 509 1.91 -0.11 -3.30
C GLU A 509 2.16 -0.03 -1.77
N GLY A 510 2.83 1.03 -1.29
CA GLY A 510 3.00 1.33 0.14
C GLY A 510 3.96 0.41 0.90
N LYS A 511 4.90 -0.24 0.19
CA LYS A 511 5.83 -1.23 0.76
C LYS A 511 7.24 -0.69 1.03
N THR A 512 7.74 0.19 0.16
CA THR A 512 9.15 0.62 0.12
C THR A 512 9.63 1.22 1.44
N ARG A 513 8.83 2.06 2.11
CA ARG A 513 9.17 2.63 3.42
C ARG A 513 9.50 1.56 4.47
N TRP A 514 8.69 0.51 4.50
CA TRP A 514 8.85 -0.56 5.49
C TRP A 514 10.04 -1.44 5.15
N ASP A 515 10.33 -1.66 3.87
CA ASP A 515 11.53 -2.37 3.43
C ASP A 515 12.80 -1.58 3.77
N MET A 516 12.82 -0.26 3.52
CA MET A 516 13.88 0.65 4.00
C MET A 516 14.13 0.49 5.50
N THR A 517 13.03 0.41 6.27
CA THR A 517 13.09 0.25 7.73
C THR A 517 13.61 -1.13 8.13
N LEU A 518 13.05 -2.21 7.62
CA LEU A 518 13.41 -3.56 8.07
C LEU A 518 14.80 -3.98 7.61
N TYR A 519 15.28 -3.46 6.48
CA TYR A 519 16.63 -3.74 5.97
C TYR A 519 17.72 -2.92 6.66
N GLY A 520 17.35 -1.97 7.53
CA GLY A 520 18.31 -1.08 8.19
C GLY A 520 18.88 0.00 7.26
N THR A 521 18.25 0.23 6.09
CA THR A 521 18.77 1.12 5.04
C THR A 521 18.10 2.49 5.01
N MET A 522 17.00 2.68 5.76
CA MET A 522 16.25 3.95 5.79
C MET A 522 17.14 5.17 6.04
N PRO A 523 18.06 5.20 7.02
CA PRO A 523 18.93 6.35 7.23
C PRO A 523 19.77 6.72 6.00
N LYS A 524 20.37 5.70 5.35
CA LYS A 524 21.23 5.86 4.17
C LYS A 524 20.40 6.33 2.96
N ARG A 525 19.28 5.65 2.69
CA ARG A 525 18.43 5.93 1.51
C ARG A 525 17.77 7.32 1.55
N ILE A 526 17.51 7.87 2.74
CA ILE A 526 17.06 9.27 2.89
C ILE A 526 18.11 10.24 2.34
N VAL A 527 19.39 10.06 2.73
CA VAL A 527 20.49 10.93 2.28
C VAL A 527 20.74 10.76 0.78
N GLU A 528 20.71 9.53 0.28
CA GLU A 528 20.89 9.23 -1.16
C GLU A 528 19.80 9.88 -2.02
N LEU A 529 18.53 9.78 -1.61
CA LEU A 529 17.43 10.46 -2.28
C LEU A 529 17.64 11.97 -2.32
N ARG A 530 17.97 12.59 -1.17
CA ARG A 530 18.18 14.03 -1.05
C ARG A 530 19.30 14.50 -1.98
N ASN A 531 20.44 13.82 -1.96
CA ASN A 531 21.57 14.14 -2.83
C ASN A 531 21.20 14.03 -4.31
N ARG A 532 20.47 12.98 -4.69
CA ARG A 532 20.04 12.77 -6.07
C ARG A 532 19.08 13.84 -6.56
N GLN A 533 18.17 14.28 -5.69
CA GLN A 533 17.24 15.35 -6.02
C GLN A 533 17.94 16.72 -6.08
N ILE A 534 18.90 16.99 -5.20
CA ILE A 534 19.74 18.19 -5.25
C ILE A 534 20.46 18.27 -6.59
N ALA A 535 21.15 17.19 -7.00
CA ALA A 535 21.86 17.14 -8.28
C ALA A 535 20.91 17.38 -9.48
N MET A 536 19.71 16.80 -9.44
CA MET A 536 18.69 17.04 -10.46
C MET A 536 18.25 18.51 -10.51
N VAL A 537 17.98 19.12 -9.35
CA VAL A 537 17.58 20.54 -9.27
C VAL A 537 18.69 21.46 -9.77
N GLU A 538 19.94 21.20 -9.38
CA GLU A 538 21.12 21.96 -9.82
C GLU A 538 21.28 21.89 -11.35
N GLY A 539 21.19 20.70 -11.97
CA GLY A 539 21.24 20.58 -13.43
C GLY A 539 20.09 21.33 -14.14
N LEU A 540 18.88 21.27 -13.58
CA LEU A 540 17.75 22.03 -14.12
C LEU A 540 17.92 23.55 -13.98
N GLU A 541 18.59 24.04 -12.92
CA GLU A 541 18.92 25.46 -12.73
C GLU A 541 20.04 25.93 -13.66
N ASP A 542 21.11 25.15 -13.77
CA ASP A 542 22.35 25.55 -14.46
C ASP A 542 22.29 25.31 -15.98
N ASP A 543 21.85 24.12 -16.39
CA ASP A 543 21.88 23.66 -17.79
C ASP A 543 20.50 23.68 -18.45
N GLY A 544 19.43 23.75 -17.63
CA GLY A 544 18.06 23.63 -18.08
C GLY A 544 17.58 22.19 -18.27
N TYR A 545 18.40 21.20 -17.91
CA TYR A 545 18.10 19.78 -17.93
C TYR A 545 19.01 19.00 -16.99
N TYR A 546 18.63 17.78 -16.64
CA TYR A 546 19.47 16.84 -15.91
C TYR A 546 19.34 15.45 -16.50
N THR A 547 20.48 14.80 -16.76
CA THR A 547 20.51 13.42 -17.26
C THR A 547 20.92 12.48 -16.14
N PHE A 548 20.05 11.52 -15.84
CA PHE A 548 20.33 10.52 -14.81
C PHE A 548 21.42 9.57 -15.30
N PRO A 549 22.58 9.49 -14.61
CA PRO A 549 23.70 8.70 -15.09
C PRO A 549 23.41 7.20 -15.14
N GLU A 550 22.46 6.72 -14.34
CA GLU A 550 22.12 5.30 -14.25
C GLU A 550 21.30 4.80 -15.44
N THR A 551 20.45 5.64 -16.02
CA THR A 551 19.50 5.28 -17.09
C THR A 551 19.77 5.98 -18.41
N GLY A 552 20.50 7.11 -18.38
CA GLY A 552 20.67 8.01 -19.51
C GLY A 552 19.42 8.82 -19.85
N LEU A 553 18.33 8.72 -19.08
CA LEU A 553 17.13 9.50 -19.30
C LEU A 553 17.33 10.94 -18.83
N THR A 554 16.83 11.90 -19.62
CA THR A 554 16.94 13.32 -19.31
C THR A 554 15.58 13.88 -18.90
N ILE A 555 15.54 14.59 -17.77
CA ILE A 555 14.45 15.52 -17.44
C ILE A 555 14.88 16.93 -17.85
N SER A 556 13.99 17.66 -18.54
CA SER A 556 14.25 19.01 -19.04
C SER A 556 13.32 20.03 -18.41
N ASN A 557 13.72 21.30 -18.38
CA ASN A 557 12.87 22.39 -17.90
C ASN A 557 11.56 22.52 -18.69
N TYR A 558 11.60 22.20 -19.98
CA TYR A 558 10.46 22.27 -20.88
C TYR A 558 10.27 20.98 -21.65
N VAL A 559 9.01 20.68 -21.93
CA VAL A 559 8.56 19.71 -22.94
C VAL A 559 7.67 20.42 -23.95
N TRP A 560 7.43 19.81 -25.10
CA TRP A 560 6.55 20.37 -26.12
C TRP A 560 5.31 19.50 -26.20
N THR A 561 4.13 20.10 -26.02
CA THR A 561 2.87 19.36 -26.02
C THR A 561 1.91 19.86 -27.08
N LYS A 562 1.15 18.94 -27.67
CA LYS A 562 0.13 19.26 -28.69
C LYS A 562 -1.08 18.36 -28.48
N TYR A 563 -2.26 18.95 -28.44
CA TYR A 563 -3.49 18.16 -28.49
C TYR A 563 -3.64 17.57 -29.88
N VAL A 564 -3.86 16.27 -29.94
CA VAL A 564 -3.93 15.51 -31.20
C VAL A 564 -5.17 14.63 -31.22
N LYS A 565 -5.71 14.46 -32.41
CA LYS A 565 -6.69 13.44 -32.72
C LYS A 565 -5.93 12.19 -33.12
N MET A 566 -6.11 11.09 -32.39
CA MET A 566 -5.32 9.87 -32.60
C MET A 566 -5.41 9.35 -34.03
N SER A 567 -6.58 9.43 -34.67
CA SER A 567 -6.78 8.98 -36.05
C SER A 567 -6.02 9.79 -37.11
N ASP A 568 -5.64 11.04 -36.80
CA ASP A 568 -4.82 11.86 -37.72
C ASP A 568 -3.36 11.39 -37.71
N ILE A 569 -2.95 10.65 -36.67
CA ILE A 569 -1.63 10.01 -36.57
C ILE A 569 -1.72 8.61 -37.19
N ASP A 570 -2.68 7.80 -36.75
CA ASP A 570 -2.93 6.46 -37.26
C ASP A 570 -4.37 6.04 -36.88
N GLU A 571 -5.19 5.68 -37.88
CA GLU A 571 -6.61 5.33 -37.70
C GLU A 571 -6.84 4.12 -36.77
N SER A 572 -5.82 3.29 -36.54
CA SER A 572 -5.90 2.12 -35.65
C SER A 572 -5.69 2.44 -34.18
N LEU A 573 -5.22 3.65 -33.85
CA LEU A 573 -4.85 3.99 -32.47
C LEU A 573 -6.08 4.33 -31.60
N PRO A 574 -6.27 3.64 -30.46
CA PRO A 574 -7.28 4.01 -29.48
C PRO A 574 -6.90 5.27 -28.70
N LEU A 575 -7.87 5.91 -28.05
CA LEU A 575 -7.60 7.05 -27.17
C LEU A 575 -6.85 6.64 -25.89
N LEU A 576 -7.06 5.42 -25.40
CA LEU A 576 -6.26 4.83 -24.32
C LEU A 576 -5.11 4.01 -24.89
N THR A 577 -3.88 4.44 -24.63
CA THR A 577 -2.71 3.64 -24.99
C THR A 577 -2.53 2.48 -24.02
N THR A 578 -2.00 1.38 -24.54
CA THR A 578 -1.78 0.14 -23.80
C THR A 578 -0.35 0.13 -23.25
N GLU A 579 0.66 -0.07 -24.08
CA GLU A 579 2.07 -0.10 -23.69
C GLU A 579 2.94 0.76 -24.61
N THR A 580 4.17 1.04 -24.19
CA THR A 580 5.17 1.61 -25.08
C THR A 580 5.67 0.53 -26.02
N PRO A 581 5.54 0.71 -27.36
CA PRO A 581 6.01 -0.29 -28.30
C PRO A 581 7.53 -0.43 -28.24
N VAL A 582 8.00 -1.67 -28.23
CA VAL A 582 9.44 -1.99 -28.24
C VAL A 582 10.08 -1.46 -29.52
N GLY A 583 11.18 -0.73 -29.38
CA GLY A 583 11.98 -0.25 -30.51
C GLY A 583 11.35 0.88 -31.33
N LEU A 584 10.28 1.53 -30.83
CA LEU A 584 9.69 2.67 -31.51
C LEU A 584 10.70 3.82 -31.62
N SER A 585 11.00 4.23 -32.86
CA SER A 585 11.92 5.35 -33.11
C SER A 585 11.35 6.65 -32.57
N LYS A 586 12.20 7.51 -32.02
CA LYS A 586 11.83 8.87 -31.61
C LYS A 586 11.36 9.76 -32.78
N ASP A 587 11.79 9.43 -33.99
CA ASP A 587 11.37 10.13 -35.21
C ASP A 587 10.04 9.60 -35.78
N ASP A 588 9.48 8.51 -35.22
CA ASP A 588 8.19 7.99 -35.64
C ASP A 588 7.07 8.93 -35.17
N PRO A 589 6.13 9.35 -36.04
CA PRO A 589 5.01 10.22 -35.66
C PRO A 589 4.13 9.69 -34.51
N LYS A 590 4.16 8.38 -34.23
CA LYS A 590 3.44 7.75 -33.11
C LYS A 590 4.16 7.87 -31.79
N TYR A 591 5.47 8.14 -31.79
CA TYR A 591 6.28 8.21 -30.57
C TYR A 591 5.71 9.20 -29.54
N PRO A 592 5.33 10.45 -29.92
CA PRO A 592 4.84 11.43 -28.96
C PRO A 592 3.53 11.04 -28.27
N VAL A 593 2.76 10.09 -28.83
CA VAL A 593 1.49 9.62 -28.24
C VAL A 593 1.60 8.27 -27.55
N LEU A 594 2.54 7.40 -27.96
CA LEU A 594 2.73 6.06 -27.40
C LEU A 594 3.84 5.98 -26.34
N VAL A 595 4.59 7.05 -26.13
CA VAL A 595 5.70 7.10 -25.17
C VAL A 595 5.53 8.28 -24.21
N PRO A 596 5.35 8.05 -22.89
CA PRO A 596 5.16 6.75 -22.25
C PRO A 596 3.83 6.13 -22.66
N GLY A 597 3.77 4.81 -22.57
CA GLY A 597 2.56 4.04 -22.78
C GLY A 597 1.59 4.18 -21.61
N TRP A 598 0.55 3.37 -21.63
CA TRP A 598 -0.44 3.26 -20.55
C TRP A 598 -1.05 4.59 -20.08
N ARG A 599 -1.37 5.49 -21.00
CA ARG A 599 -2.01 6.80 -20.73
C ARG A 599 -3.15 7.11 -21.71
N GLY A 600 -3.58 8.37 -21.76
CA GLY A 600 -4.64 8.84 -22.67
C GLY A 600 -6.01 9.00 -21.99
N THR A 601 -7.07 9.05 -22.78
CA THR A 601 -8.45 9.19 -22.30
C THR A 601 -9.27 7.98 -22.75
N SER A 602 -10.26 7.55 -21.97
CA SER A 602 -11.09 6.40 -22.36
C SER A 602 -12.16 6.78 -23.35
N ASP A 603 -12.27 5.96 -24.40
CA ASP A 603 -13.29 6.06 -25.44
C ASP A 603 -14.70 6.05 -24.83
N LEU A 604 -14.89 5.27 -23.76
CA LEU A 604 -16.18 5.11 -23.10
C LEU A 604 -16.67 6.40 -22.43
N TRP A 605 -15.77 7.30 -22.02
CA TRP A 605 -16.19 8.58 -21.40
C TRP A 605 -16.95 9.47 -22.38
N THR A 606 -16.71 9.32 -23.68
CA THR A 606 -17.36 10.13 -24.72
C THR A 606 -18.86 9.87 -24.78
N ASP A 607 -19.32 8.66 -24.46
CA ASP A 607 -20.74 8.29 -24.39
C ASP A 607 -21.50 9.04 -23.28
N TYR A 608 -20.80 9.49 -22.25
CA TYR A 608 -21.38 10.19 -21.09
C TYR A 608 -21.28 11.72 -21.22
N ILE A 609 -20.52 12.22 -22.18
CA ILE A 609 -20.34 13.66 -22.43
C ILE A 609 -21.26 14.08 -23.58
N ALA A 610 -22.19 15.00 -23.30
CA ALA A 610 -23.14 15.49 -24.30
C ALA A 610 -22.48 16.19 -25.50
N LYS A 611 -21.31 16.82 -25.31
CA LYS A 611 -20.54 17.46 -26.38
C LYS A 611 -19.05 17.58 -26.01
N LEU A 612 -18.19 16.89 -26.75
CA LEU A 612 -16.76 17.17 -26.75
C LEU A 612 -16.48 18.53 -27.38
N THR A 613 -15.57 19.31 -26.80
CA THR A 613 -15.15 20.61 -27.35
C THR A 613 -14.20 20.47 -28.52
N SER A 614 -13.52 19.33 -28.64
CA SER A 614 -12.64 18.93 -29.74
C SER A 614 -12.52 17.39 -29.75
N ASP A 615 -12.22 16.81 -30.90
CA ASP A 615 -11.79 15.41 -31.05
C ASP A 615 -10.26 15.23 -30.87
N ALA A 616 -9.51 16.33 -30.76
CA ALA A 616 -8.11 16.33 -30.36
C ALA A 616 -7.99 16.31 -28.83
N VAL A 617 -8.18 15.12 -28.24
CA VAL A 617 -8.29 14.94 -26.79
C VAL A 617 -7.07 14.29 -26.14
N ASN A 618 -6.18 13.67 -26.92
CA ASN A 618 -4.92 13.12 -26.45
C ASN A 618 -3.79 14.15 -26.53
N LEU A 619 -2.75 13.96 -25.73
CA LEU A 619 -1.59 14.82 -25.71
C LEU A 619 -0.39 14.11 -26.36
N ALA A 620 0.10 14.67 -27.47
CA ALA A 620 1.42 14.37 -27.99
C ALA A 620 2.47 15.11 -27.15
N ILE A 621 3.54 14.42 -26.74
CA ILE A 621 4.57 14.94 -25.84
C ILE A 621 5.95 14.70 -26.45
N GLU A 622 6.71 15.79 -26.63
CA GLU A 622 8.06 15.80 -27.16
C GLU A 622 9.06 16.32 -26.12
N GLY A 623 10.25 15.73 -26.07
CA GLY A 623 11.30 16.10 -25.11
C GLY A 623 11.09 15.57 -23.70
N LEU A 624 10.22 14.57 -23.50
CA LEU A 624 9.98 14.01 -22.16
C LEU A 624 11.22 13.33 -21.56
N TYR A 625 12.01 12.63 -22.39
CA TYR A 625 13.17 11.85 -21.97
C TYR A 625 14.50 12.36 -22.56
N GLU A 626 14.47 13.53 -23.21
CA GLU A 626 15.63 14.11 -23.87
C GLU A 626 15.60 15.63 -23.78
N TYR A 627 16.77 16.25 -23.85
CA TYR A 627 16.85 17.70 -23.93
C TYR A 627 16.57 18.19 -25.34
N ILE A 628 15.65 19.14 -25.45
CA ILE A 628 15.42 19.95 -26.63
C ILE A 628 15.80 21.39 -26.27
N ASP A 629 16.79 21.94 -26.97
CA ASP A 629 17.19 23.34 -26.81
C ASP A 629 16.00 24.27 -27.17
N PRO A 630 15.46 25.05 -26.21
CA PRO A 630 14.33 25.94 -26.46
C PRO A 630 14.60 27.05 -27.48
N ALA A 631 15.87 27.37 -27.75
CA ALA A 631 16.28 28.31 -28.81
C ALA A 631 16.75 27.58 -30.09
N GLY A 632 16.72 26.25 -30.09
CA GLY A 632 17.23 25.42 -31.16
C GLY A 632 16.23 25.17 -32.31
N PRO A 633 16.71 24.61 -33.44
CA PRO A 633 15.88 24.35 -34.61
C PRO A 633 14.78 23.31 -34.38
N LYS A 634 14.99 22.32 -33.49
CA LYS A 634 13.96 21.31 -33.16
C LYS A 634 12.76 21.94 -32.44
N ALA A 635 13.00 22.80 -31.44
CA ALA A 635 11.94 23.54 -30.77
C ALA A 635 11.16 24.44 -31.74
N ALA A 636 11.87 25.20 -32.59
CA ALA A 636 11.23 26.05 -33.59
C ALA A 636 10.37 25.25 -34.59
N ALA A 637 10.81 24.07 -35.00
CA ALA A 637 10.05 23.17 -35.87
C ALA A 637 8.78 22.63 -35.19
N LEU A 638 8.89 22.22 -33.92
CA LEU A 638 7.74 21.75 -33.12
C LEU A 638 6.71 22.86 -32.94
N GLU A 639 7.15 24.08 -32.61
CA GLU A 639 6.25 25.23 -32.47
C GLU A 639 5.57 25.61 -33.79
N ALA A 640 6.29 25.51 -34.92
CA ALA A 640 5.71 25.69 -36.24
C ALA A 640 4.68 24.60 -36.59
N ASP A 641 4.84 23.38 -36.08
CA ASP A 641 3.85 22.31 -36.17
C ASP A 641 2.71 22.45 -35.13
N GLY A 642 2.71 23.51 -34.31
CA GLY A 642 1.64 23.79 -33.36
C GLY A 642 1.78 23.10 -32.01
N TYR A 643 2.95 22.55 -31.70
CA TYR A 643 3.29 22.21 -30.32
C TYR A 643 3.49 23.48 -29.48
N VAL A 644 3.18 23.37 -28.20
CA VAL A 644 3.32 24.43 -27.21
C VAL A 644 4.41 24.06 -26.21
N LYS A 645 5.39 24.95 -26.04
CA LYS A 645 6.39 24.85 -24.97
C LYS A 645 5.69 24.88 -23.61
N THR A 646 5.88 23.80 -22.84
CA THR A 646 5.18 23.51 -21.60
C THR A 646 6.19 23.35 -20.47
N ASP A 647 5.98 24.05 -19.35
CA ASP A 647 6.82 23.94 -18.17
C ASP A 647 6.76 22.52 -17.60
N TRP A 648 7.92 21.91 -17.40
CA TRP A 648 8.08 20.58 -16.84
C TRP A 648 9.01 20.63 -15.63
N GLY A 649 10.33 20.44 -15.82
CA GLY A 649 11.34 20.62 -14.79
C GLY A 649 11.44 22.06 -14.27
N ALA A 650 11.02 23.07 -15.05
CA ALA A 650 10.97 24.46 -14.60
C ALA A 650 10.08 24.64 -13.36
N ASN A 651 9.02 23.83 -13.23
CA ASN A 651 8.17 23.82 -12.05
C ASN A 651 8.89 23.28 -10.80
N ILE A 652 9.79 22.31 -10.98
CA ILE A 652 10.64 21.77 -9.90
C ILE A 652 11.57 22.87 -9.40
N VAL A 653 12.27 23.55 -10.31
CA VAL A 653 13.16 24.69 -10.00
C VAL A 653 12.39 25.78 -9.25
N ALA A 654 11.21 26.15 -9.72
CA ALA A 654 10.36 27.16 -9.09
C ALA A 654 9.90 26.77 -7.67
N ASN A 655 9.92 25.49 -7.32
CA ASN A 655 9.50 24.95 -6.02
C ASN A 655 10.60 24.13 -5.33
N LYS A 656 11.88 24.47 -5.57
CA LYS A 656 13.03 23.62 -5.25
C LYS A 656 13.08 23.09 -3.82
N SER A 657 12.65 23.86 -2.82
CA SER A 657 12.68 23.40 -1.41
C SER A 657 11.89 22.10 -1.22
N GLN A 658 10.79 21.92 -1.96
CA GLN A 658 9.96 20.70 -1.89
C GLN A 658 10.69 19.46 -2.41
N TYR A 659 11.67 19.67 -3.29
CA TYR A 659 12.45 18.62 -3.92
C TYR A 659 13.83 18.46 -3.28
N THR A 660 14.24 19.31 -2.34
CA THR A 660 15.57 19.23 -1.70
C THR A 660 15.46 19.22 -0.18
N GLU A 661 15.11 20.34 0.43
CA GLU A 661 15.18 20.58 1.87
C GLU A 661 14.02 19.98 2.65
N ASP A 662 12.83 19.91 2.04
CA ASP A 662 11.61 19.44 2.70
C ASP A 662 11.44 17.90 2.62
N ILE A 663 12.33 17.21 1.92
CA ILE A 663 12.36 15.74 1.83
C ILE A 663 12.81 15.15 3.18
N PHE A 664 11.95 14.29 3.77
CA PHE A 664 12.19 13.64 5.07
C PHE A 664 12.54 14.64 6.19
N LYS A 665 11.78 15.74 6.25
CA LYS A 665 12.16 16.97 6.96
C LYS A 665 12.62 16.87 8.43
N GLY A 666 12.33 15.88 9.26
CA GLY A 666 12.86 15.81 10.64
C GLY A 666 14.23 15.15 10.76
N TYR A 667 14.86 14.80 9.63
CA TYR A 667 16.06 13.97 9.59
C TYR A 667 17.16 14.59 8.70
N PRO A 668 17.94 15.54 9.24
CA PRO A 668 19.06 16.16 8.52
C PRO A 668 20.23 15.18 8.33
N ASP A 669 21.11 15.44 7.37
CA ASP A 669 22.28 14.58 7.10
C ASP A 669 23.25 14.47 8.29
N SER A 670 23.24 15.47 9.18
CA SER A 670 24.01 15.42 10.44
C SER A 670 23.55 14.28 11.36
N TYR A 671 22.26 13.90 11.30
CA TYR A 671 21.73 12.76 12.05
C TYR A 671 22.23 11.45 11.47
N TYR A 672 22.22 11.29 10.14
CA TYR A 672 22.83 10.13 9.50
C TYR A 672 24.32 10.01 9.86
N THR A 673 25.08 11.11 9.75
CA THR A 673 26.53 11.15 10.03
C THR A 673 26.85 10.78 11.48
N SER A 674 25.99 11.17 12.43
CA SER A 674 26.14 10.85 13.85
C SER A 674 25.45 9.56 14.29
N GLY A 675 24.88 8.80 13.35
CA GLY A 675 24.20 7.53 13.62
C GLY A 675 22.88 7.68 14.37
N GLN A 676 22.24 8.85 14.33
CA GLN A 676 20.95 9.05 14.99
C GLN A 676 19.85 8.30 14.24
N PRO A 677 18.98 7.54 14.91
CA PRO A 677 17.89 6.83 14.26
C PRO A 677 16.76 7.76 13.79
N PRO A 678 16.14 7.48 12.62
CA PRO A 678 14.95 8.21 12.16
C PRO A 678 13.74 7.84 13.01
N ARG A 679 12.96 8.85 13.43
CA ARG A 679 11.71 8.66 14.17
C ARG A 679 10.54 8.57 13.20
N TYR A 680 9.92 7.39 13.10
CA TYR A 680 8.77 7.16 12.21
C TYR A 680 7.54 6.60 12.94
N VAL A 681 7.72 6.13 14.19
CA VAL A 681 6.69 5.54 15.05
C VAL A 681 5.72 6.61 15.56
N ARG A 682 4.43 6.28 15.65
CA ARG A 682 3.34 7.14 16.13
C ARG A 682 3.23 7.16 17.64
N ALA A 683 2.58 8.21 18.10
CA ALA A 683 2.08 8.39 19.45
C ALA A 683 1.01 7.33 19.80
N ILE A 684 1.06 6.77 21.02
CA ILE A 684 -0.06 6.01 21.58
C ILE A 684 -1.22 7.00 21.88
N PRO A 685 -2.50 6.63 21.65
CA PRO A 685 -3.61 7.53 21.91
C PRO A 685 -3.69 7.98 23.38
N PHE A 686 -4.01 9.26 23.58
CA PHE A 686 -4.13 9.87 24.92
C PHE A 686 -5.09 9.10 25.84
N GLU A 687 -6.24 8.65 25.32
CA GLU A 687 -7.20 7.88 26.11
C GLU A 687 -6.61 6.59 26.69
N THR A 688 -5.68 5.94 25.98
CA THR A 688 -4.99 4.75 26.49
C THR A 688 -4.05 5.15 27.64
N LEU A 689 -3.29 6.23 27.47
CA LEU A 689 -2.40 6.73 28.52
C LEU A 689 -3.18 7.10 29.79
N ALA A 690 -4.24 7.90 29.64
CA ALA A 690 -5.07 8.40 30.73
C ALA A 690 -5.78 7.29 31.51
N ASN A 691 -6.21 6.22 30.82
CA ASN A 691 -6.90 5.09 31.45
C ASN A 691 -5.96 3.95 31.90
N SER A 692 -4.66 4.05 31.63
CA SER A 692 -3.69 2.99 31.99
C SER A 692 -3.28 2.99 33.46
N ASN A 693 -3.79 3.90 34.30
CA ASN A 693 -3.34 4.08 35.69
C ASN A 693 -1.81 4.28 35.83
N GLY A 694 -1.18 4.88 34.81
CA GLY A 694 0.27 5.11 34.76
C GLY A 694 1.11 3.91 34.33
N LEU A 695 0.49 2.81 33.89
CA LEU A 695 1.18 1.60 33.44
C LEU A 695 1.69 1.69 31.99
N ILE A 696 1.12 2.61 31.20
CA ILE A 696 1.55 2.87 29.82
C ILE A 696 2.08 4.30 29.74
N THR A 697 3.27 4.43 29.16
CA THR A 697 3.91 5.72 28.87
C THR A 697 4.12 5.87 27.38
N GLN A 698 4.11 7.11 26.90
CA GLN A 698 4.06 7.42 25.47
C GLN A 698 5.28 6.92 24.67
N GLY A 699 6.49 7.07 25.21
CA GLY A 699 7.73 6.66 24.53
C GLY A 699 8.06 7.44 23.26
N TYR A 700 9.21 7.12 22.66
CA TYR A 700 9.71 7.71 21.41
C TYR A 700 9.78 9.25 21.41
N GLY A 701 9.88 9.90 22.57
CA GLY A 701 9.94 11.36 22.74
C GLY A 701 8.66 12.11 22.36
N HIS A 702 7.54 11.41 22.13
CA HIS A 702 6.25 12.05 21.93
C HIS A 702 5.77 12.69 23.23
N ALA A 703 5.03 13.80 23.11
CA ALA A 703 4.37 14.42 24.25
C ALA A 703 3.29 13.49 24.85
N SER A 704 3.10 13.58 26.17
CA SER A 704 2.05 12.85 26.88
C SER A 704 0.72 13.63 26.94
N GLU A 705 0.76 14.95 26.70
CA GLU A 705 -0.37 15.90 26.66
C GLU A 705 -0.14 16.99 25.60
#